data_AF-A0A819W3B6-F1
#
_entry.id   AF-A0A819W3B6-F1
#
_cell.length_a   1.000
_cell.length_b   1.000
_cell.length_c   1.000
_cell.angle_alpha   90.00
_cell.angle_beta   90.00
_cell.angle_gamma   90.00
#
_symmetry.space_group_name_H-M   'P 1'
#
loop_
_entity.id
_entity.type
_entity.pdbx_description
1 polymer ?
#
loop_
_entity_poly.entity_id
_entity_poly.type
_entity_poly.pdbx_seq_one_letter_code
_entity_poly.pdbx_strand_id
1 'polypeptide(L)'
;MLTCLELLGDELKKERSKLVSPADMATQLPIQKNLSLEVLWRNAIVCSQNEPLVIQKYNEFIKAGFPFEIVDGDNFYFPYSFLFEALKPFCNHRTLVISVIGPQNSGKSTLLNYMFGTLFDVRDGRCTRGIYGSFVKTNRTDFEYILLIDTEGLLSIEREDPEFDRRIVLFCLAVSHIVLVNMVGEISTTLQSMLTLCTDSLEKMGVTRIPQPIVHFILNQKADLNIENNRAAIDRIISDLKKFGLGESIDIRKETFHTLPSAYKKEGQTLISNAKLPKAVKTAPEFIECVQSLCGEIIHSAESYLDRVKECLDPLQWLSSSKTIFDTLQKFSDLTYYQDIYERRLDDEIREHIRNDLTKIFSADFRDGLIIESSHKTEQEIHELFLSKQNKIQETARENLRALFKLLKVPDTLRRRTEQFLSVQIIEMFNALQTSTIAVNERERVKLIVRNGEGDLQKLIQDVIQSGQQMSIQEASTQFNRMFDNILQSIKRRFIPEKRLKQAMKHIFTNYNIYEKQCLPHYAYIANHFIMLSNINDSQLSIDDVADEIVILFTRLGYQKSSVITHSYNPKTQYSIDMIYNLIYLNKQLLEAAYTQFINEFNRSLGNHQLIDRSQHHNKGKVRSRLNLFIPPFREKRAAKQFQSSVMITTEKFQLAIRDHIRYEKPIILEETRINEDSMYFAISRAIAEIISRIRTMMESNGNGQMRQIRTELIQRIVGIINSLIIEVDNELAPFCLSLSLQLKSTFHTCAVILLTQYYYDQQMKHFFQTASELDTKKDDLKSYFISMVVSNASIDENYAMNFAKKFKEHLIKLFIQEGQHTINRELKTYDCLNRKWIQDRCDGLLLTSDHQWLLDYIENPTKIIEQFFTALWGHIEEAIDQKLTDQKGFYVARLNEFFFCIQGMLETASKLGAAATFVNDVFLSEETNILDVNKNLINKQRCMASLFMKYFTVNDIPISFCVDGKMYRLRNDAFDAFRLLLQQRRPSQELSTMIEQTSEIYNVSSIGNLVIFLQTLLRSKETFLTDLNRCKSDFKNMDSQETYVNLLDKVRGCQDLCPCCRRPCDVDHT
;
A
#
# COMPACT_ATOMS: atom_id res chain seq x y z
N MET A 1 11.11 -46.94 40.75
CA MET A 1 11.99 -45.77 40.58
C MET A 1 11.89 -44.83 41.79
N LEU A 2 10.71 -44.27 42.09
CA LEU A 2 10.49 -43.43 43.29
C LEU A 2 10.88 -44.13 44.61
N THR A 3 10.47 -45.38 44.81
CA THR A 3 10.88 -46.20 45.98
C THR A 3 12.40 -46.44 46.03
N CYS A 4 13.06 -46.51 44.86
CA CYS A 4 14.52 -46.63 44.80
C CYS A 4 15.18 -45.30 45.19
N LEU A 5 14.63 -44.16 44.75
CA LEU A 5 15.10 -42.83 45.12
C LEU A 5 14.91 -42.52 46.62
N GLU A 6 13.84 -43.04 47.23
CA GLU A 6 13.62 -42.95 48.69
C GLU A 6 14.71 -43.68 49.48
N LEU A 7 14.96 -44.95 49.14
CA LEU A 7 16.01 -45.76 49.79
C LEU A 7 17.40 -45.12 49.59
N LEU A 8 17.67 -44.60 48.40
CA LEU A 8 18.96 -44.02 48.03
C LEU A 8 19.18 -42.67 48.73
N GLY A 9 18.14 -41.84 48.91
CA GLY A 9 18.24 -40.59 49.67
C GLY A 9 18.59 -40.79 51.16
N ASP A 10 18.02 -41.82 51.78
CA ASP A 10 18.31 -42.15 53.19
C ASP A 10 19.71 -42.76 53.37
N GLU A 11 20.17 -43.55 52.40
CA GLU A 11 21.51 -44.14 52.37
C GLU A 11 22.60 -43.08 52.12
N LEU A 12 22.37 -42.13 51.21
CA LEU A 12 23.30 -41.03 50.93
C LEU A 12 23.48 -40.09 52.15
N LYS A 13 22.42 -39.82 52.92
CA LYS A 13 22.51 -39.05 54.17
C LYS A 13 23.36 -39.76 55.22
N LYS A 14 23.22 -41.09 55.35
CA LYS A 14 24.02 -41.91 56.25
C LYS A 14 25.49 -41.96 55.86
N GLU A 15 25.80 -42.15 54.57
CA GLU A 15 27.17 -42.18 54.06
C GLU A 15 27.91 -40.85 54.28
N ARG A 16 27.27 -39.71 53.97
CA ARG A 16 27.90 -38.38 54.17
C ARG A 16 28.16 -38.05 55.63
N SER A 17 27.27 -38.45 56.54
CA SER A 17 27.46 -38.20 57.99
C SER A 17 28.69 -38.90 58.59
N LYS A 18 29.28 -39.88 57.89
CA LYS A 18 30.53 -40.54 58.29
C LYS A 18 31.80 -39.79 57.83
N LEU A 19 31.67 -38.85 56.89
CA LEU A 19 32.77 -38.09 56.26
C LEU A 19 32.83 -36.68 56.90
N VAL A 20 33.39 -36.58 58.11
CA VAL A 20 33.20 -35.40 58.99
C VAL A 20 34.28 -34.32 58.86
N SER A 21 35.35 -34.49 58.06
CA SER A 21 36.30 -33.40 57.80
C SER A 21 36.79 -33.33 56.34
N PRO A 22 37.13 -32.12 55.82
CA PRO A 22 37.75 -31.96 54.50
C PRO A 22 39.05 -32.77 54.32
N ALA A 23 39.79 -33.00 55.41
CA ALA A 23 41.01 -33.81 55.40
C ALA A 23 40.72 -35.33 55.26
N ASP A 24 39.58 -35.79 55.80
CA ASP A 24 39.14 -37.19 55.68
C ASP A 24 38.57 -37.49 54.28
N MET A 25 37.93 -36.52 53.64
CA MET A 25 37.42 -36.67 52.26
C MET A 25 38.55 -36.81 51.23
N ALA A 26 39.68 -36.12 51.43
CA ALA A 26 40.84 -36.19 50.55
C ALA A 26 41.59 -37.54 50.62
N THR A 27 41.45 -38.30 51.72
CA THR A 27 42.23 -39.52 51.99
C THR A 27 41.49 -40.83 51.69
N GLN A 28 40.17 -40.79 51.47
CA GLN A 28 39.33 -41.99 51.38
C GLN A 28 38.34 -41.99 50.18
N LEU A 29 38.76 -41.64 48.96
CA LEU A 29 37.90 -41.82 47.78
C LEU A 29 37.84 -43.31 47.35
N PRO A 30 36.74 -44.05 47.59
CA PRO A 30 36.60 -45.41 47.12
C PRO A 30 36.09 -45.37 45.67
N ILE A 31 36.81 -46.01 44.75
CA ILE A 31 36.35 -46.19 43.36
C ILE A 31 35.14 -47.13 43.37
N GLN A 32 33.92 -46.59 43.44
CA GLN A 32 32.70 -47.40 43.49
C GLN A 32 32.37 -48.02 42.12
N LYS A 33 32.24 -49.36 42.08
CA LYS A 33 31.98 -50.18 40.88
C LYS A 33 30.50 -50.34 40.47
N ASN A 34 29.55 -49.70 41.14
CA ASN A 34 28.11 -49.89 40.88
C ASN A 34 27.42 -48.64 40.31
N LEU A 35 26.24 -48.87 39.70
CA LEU A 35 25.34 -47.96 38.98
C LEU A 35 25.62 -46.46 39.18
N SER A 36 25.94 -45.74 38.10
CA SER A 36 26.23 -44.30 38.18
C SER A 36 24.98 -43.53 38.62
N LEU A 37 25.06 -42.89 39.79
CA LEU A 37 23.99 -42.01 40.33
C LEU A 37 23.63 -40.88 39.35
N GLU A 38 24.61 -40.41 38.58
CA GLU A 38 24.43 -39.46 37.48
C GLU A 38 23.43 -39.99 36.43
N VAL A 39 23.63 -41.21 35.94
CA VAL A 39 22.75 -41.84 34.94
C VAL A 39 21.35 -42.08 35.52
N LEU A 40 21.26 -42.42 36.81
CA LEU A 40 19.98 -42.61 37.49
C LEU A 40 19.22 -41.28 37.59
N TRP A 41 19.89 -40.19 37.96
CA TRP A 41 19.29 -38.86 38.00
C TRP A 41 18.93 -38.33 36.62
N ARG A 42 19.78 -38.48 35.60
CA ARG A 42 19.47 -38.12 34.20
C ARG A 42 18.17 -38.80 33.73
N ASN A 43 18.06 -40.11 33.93
CA ASN A 43 16.85 -40.85 33.57
C ASN A 43 15.63 -40.41 34.39
N ALA A 44 15.80 -40.14 35.68
CA ALA A 44 14.72 -39.66 36.54
C ALA A 44 14.24 -38.27 36.11
N ILE A 45 15.15 -37.33 35.79
CA ILE A 45 14.81 -35.98 35.31
C ILE A 45 14.02 -36.07 34.00
N VAL A 46 14.51 -36.84 33.03
CA VAL A 46 13.84 -37.01 31.72
C VAL A 46 12.47 -37.68 31.87
N CYS A 47 12.34 -38.70 32.72
CA CYS A 47 11.08 -39.44 32.87
C CYS A 47 10.05 -38.75 33.78
N SER A 48 10.50 -37.88 34.71
CA SER A 48 9.63 -37.34 35.77
C SER A 48 8.70 -36.22 35.33
N GLN A 49 8.92 -35.56 34.19
CA GLN A 49 8.14 -34.38 33.77
C GLN A 49 7.97 -33.32 34.88
N ASN A 50 9.02 -33.05 35.66
CA ASN A 50 9.01 -32.16 36.84
C ASN A 50 8.11 -32.64 38.00
N GLU A 51 8.02 -33.96 38.22
CA GLU A 51 7.30 -34.51 39.37
C GLU A 51 7.83 -33.91 40.70
N PRO A 52 6.97 -33.37 41.59
CA PRO A 52 7.39 -32.72 42.83
C PRO A 52 8.28 -33.58 43.74
N LEU A 53 8.03 -34.88 43.82
CA LEU A 53 8.82 -35.78 44.66
C LEU A 53 10.26 -35.94 44.14
N VAL A 54 10.42 -36.01 42.81
CA VAL A 54 11.75 -36.08 42.17
C VAL A 54 12.51 -34.78 42.39
N ILE A 55 11.84 -33.62 42.24
CA ILE A 55 12.44 -32.30 42.53
C ILE A 55 12.85 -32.21 43.99
N GLN A 56 12.01 -32.63 44.93
CA GLN A 56 12.31 -32.61 46.35
C GLN A 56 13.54 -33.47 46.68
N LYS A 57 13.58 -34.71 46.16
CA LYS A 57 14.73 -35.61 46.39
C LYS A 57 16.00 -35.11 45.71
N TYR A 58 15.88 -34.51 44.53
CA TYR A 58 17.03 -33.89 43.86
C TYR A 58 17.51 -32.64 44.62
N ASN A 59 16.62 -31.86 45.21
CA ASN A 59 17.00 -30.76 46.07
C ASN A 59 17.77 -31.23 47.31
N GLU A 60 17.31 -32.30 47.97
CA GLU A 60 18.03 -32.90 49.09
C GLU A 60 19.43 -33.38 48.66
N PHE A 61 19.54 -33.91 47.44
CA PHE A 61 20.82 -34.30 46.82
C PHE A 61 21.74 -33.11 46.52
N ILE A 62 21.21 -31.97 46.05
CA ILE A 62 22.00 -30.74 45.81
C ILE A 62 22.38 -30.02 47.11
N LYS A 63 21.55 -30.06 48.16
CA LYS A 63 21.94 -29.64 49.52
C LYS A 63 23.01 -30.58 50.11
N ALA A 64 23.09 -31.77 49.53
CA ALA A 64 24.02 -32.87 49.73
C ALA A 64 25.54 -32.60 49.64
N GLY A 65 26.09 -31.45 49.28
CA GLY A 65 26.08 -31.01 47.90
C GLY A 65 26.80 -31.99 46.99
N PHE A 66 26.02 -32.93 46.48
CA PHE A 66 26.44 -33.79 45.40
C PHE A 66 26.40 -33.01 44.08
N PRO A 67 27.25 -33.36 43.10
CA PRO A 67 27.24 -32.71 41.79
C PRO A 67 25.91 -32.91 41.05
N PHE A 68 25.41 -31.84 40.43
CA PHE A 68 24.22 -31.86 39.59
C PHE A 68 24.56 -31.41 38.17
N GLU A 69 23.78 -31.85 37.19
CA GLU A 69 24.01 -31.51 35.79
C GLU A 69 23.39 -30.15 35.45
N ILE A 70 24.19 -29.24 34.89
CA ILE A 70 23.74 -27.92 34.40
C ILE A 70 23.45 -28.01 32.90
N VAL A 71 24.34 -28.65 32.12
CA VAL A 71 24.18 -28.88 30.69
C VAL A 71 24.50 -30.33 30.39
N ASP A 72 23.57 -31.04 29.76
CA ASP A 72 23.79 -32.39 29.24
C ASP A 72 24.70 -32.32 28.01
N GLY A 73 25.88 -32.94 28.06
CA GLY A 73 26.85 -32.94 26.97
C GLY A 73 26.47 -33.83 25.78
N ASP A 74 25.64 -34.85 25.99
CA ASP A 74 25.24 -35.78 24.92
C ASP A 74 24.18 -35.14 24.01
N ASN A 75 23.21 -34.41 24.59
CA ASN A 75 22.14 -33.72 23.83
C ASN A 75 22.32 -32.21 23.72
N PHE A 76 23.38 -31.64 24.33
CA PHE A 76 23.59 -30.20 24.49
C PHE A 76 22.33 -29.48 24.97
N TYR A 77 21.77 -29.98 26.07
CA TYR A 77 20.48 -29.55 26.61
C TYR A 77 20.64 -28.94 28.00
N PHE A 78 19.97 -27.81 28.25
CA PHE A 78 19.93 -27.13 29.55
C PHE A 78 18.55 -27.37 30.19
N PRO A 79 18.44 -28.22 31.26
CA PRO A 79 17.19 -28.54 31.94
C PRO A 79 16.67 -27.41 32.84
N TYR A 80 16.46 -26.22 32.27
CA TYR A 80 16.20 -24.98 33.03
C TYR A 80 14.98 -25.08 33.95
N SER A 81 13.84 -25.55 33.45
CA SER A 81 12.60 -25.63 34.25
C SER A 81 12.78 -26.53 35.48
N PHE A 82 13.49 -27.63 35.32
CA PHE A 82 13.74 -28.58 36.40
C PHE A 82 14.74 -28.01 37.41
N LEU A 83 15.86 -27.45 36.93
CA LEU A 83 16.88 -26.84 37.79
C LEU A 83 16.35 -25.62 38.53
N PHE A 84 15.48 -24.82 37.92
CA PHE A 84 14.87 -23.66 38.57
C PHE A 84 14.10 -24.08 39.82
N GLU A 85 13.27 -25.14 39.72
CA GLU A 85 12.56 -25.69 40.87
C GLU A 85 13.50 -26.35 41.89
N ALA A 86 14.50 -27.10 41.42
CA ALA A 86 15.44 -27.78 42.29
C ALA A 86 16.36 -26.82 43.06
N LEU A 87 16.68 -25.65 42.50
CA LEU A 87 17.56 -24.65 43.10
C LEU A 87 16.82 -23.57 43.90
N LYS A 88 15.49 -23.54 43.90
CA LYS A 88 14.69 -22.60 44.70
C LYS A 88 15.14 -22.47 46.16
N PRO A 89 15.49 -23.55 46.87
CA PRO A 89 15.94 -23.43 48.26
C PRO A 89 17.30 -22.76 48.46
N PHE A 90 18.01 -22.43 47.38
CA PHE A 90 19.23 -21.63 47.40
C PHE A 90 18.97 -20.16 47.04
N CYS A 91 17.71 -19.74 46.90
CA CYS A 91 17.36 -18.35 46.59
C CYS A 91 17.82 -17.38 47.69
N ASN A 92 18.14 -16.15 47.29
CA ASN A 92 18.64 -15.05 48.11
C ASN A 92 19.96 -15.31 48.84
N HIS A 93 20.68 -16.38 48.47
CA HIS A 93 22.01 -16.64 49.02
C HIS A 93 23.10 -16.12 48.08
N ARG A 94 23.97 -15.28 48.62
CA ARG A 94 25.11 -14.75 47.85
C ARG A 94 26.05 -15.88 47.44
N THR A 95 26.22 -16.08 46.14
CA THR A 95 26.97 -17.21 45.59
C THR A 95 28.13 -16.75 44.71
N LEU A 96 29.33 -17.16 45.08
CA LEU A 96 30.50 -17.07 44.23
C LEU A 96 30.48 -18.20 43.20
N VAL A 97 30.82 -17.91 41.95
CA VAL A 97 30.80 -18.89 40.85
C VAL A 97 32.21 -19.07 40.31
N ILE A 98 32.71 -20.30 40.35
CA ILE A 98 34.05 -20.68 39.86
C ILE A 98 33.87 -21.81 38.86
N SER A 99 34.34 -21.63 37.63
CA SER A 99 34.38 -22.72 36.64
C SER A 99 35.79 -23.20 36.39
N VAL A 100 35.94 -24.45 35.96
CA VAL A 100 37.20 -25.00 35.47
C VAL A 100 37.04 -25.44 34.02
N ILE A 101 37.98 -25.05 33.16
CA ILE A 101 38.10 -25.47 31.76
C ILE A 101 39.51 -26.02 31.49
N GLY A 102 39.64 -26.83 30.44
CA GLY A 102 40.94 -27.37 30.03
C GLY A 102 40.86 -28.73 29.34
N PRO A 103 42.00 -29.22 28.82
CA PRO A 103 42.03 -30.44 28.01
C PRO A 103 41.42 -31.66 28.70
N GLN A 104 40.93 -32.61 27.90
CA GLN A 104 40.49 -33.91 28.43
C GLN A 104 41.63 -34.57 29.23
N ASN A 105 41.29 -35.18 30.38
CA ASN A 105 42.23 -35.82 31.30
C ASN A 105 43.28 -34.89 31.96
N SER A 106 43.08 -33.57 31.98
CA SER A 106 44.01 -32.65 32.68
C SER A 106 43.89 -32.65 34.22
N GLY A 107 42.93 -33.38 34.77
CA GLY A 107 42.69 -33.46 36.23
C GLY A 107 41.78 -32.36 36.80
N LYS A 108 40.85 -31.80 36.00
CA LYS A 108 39.92 -30.73 36.39
C LYS A 108 39.07 -31.10 37.63
N SER A 109 38.31 -32.19 37.54
CA SER A 109 37.45 -32.68 38.61
C SER A 109 38.26 -33.09 39.85
N THR A 110 39.44 -33.69 39.64
CA THR A 110 40.41 -34.00 40.72
C THR A 110 40.82 -32.72 41.45
N LEU A 111 41.19 -31.67 40.73
CA LEU A 111 41.59 -30.40 41.31
C LEU A 111 40.46 -29.78 42.15
N LEU A 112 39.24 -29.71 41.60
CA LEU A 112 38.08 -29.18 42.34
C LEU A 112 37.74 -30.00 43.59
N ASN A 113 37.87 -31.32 43.53
CA ASN A 113 37.64 -32.20 44.68
C ASN A 113 38.64 -31.93 45.81
N TYR A 114 39.93 -31.76 45.51
CA TYR A 114 40.95 -31.47 46.55
C TYR A 114 40.89 -30.02 47.04
N MET A 115 40.58 -29.05 46.18
CA MET A 115 40.48 -27.65 46.57
C MET A 115 39.30 -27.37 47.49
N PHE A 116 38.14 -27.97 47.20
CA PHE A 116 36.88 -27.57 47.82
C PHE A 116 36.10 -28.71 48.48
N GLY A 117 36.64 -29.93 48.52
CA GLY A 117 35.98 -31.10 49.12
C GLY A 117 34.73 -31.54 48.37
N THR A 118 34.70 -31.35 47.05
CA THR A 118 33.58 -31.80 46.20
C THR A 118 33.65 -33.28 45.87
N LEU A 119 32.55 -33.81 45.32
CA LEU A 119 32.38 -35.23 44.98
C LEU A 119 32.16 -35.43 43.47
N PHE A 120 32.83 -34.64 42.62
CA PHE A 120 32.81 -34.89 41.18
C PHE A 120 33.40 -36.28 40.89
N ASP A 121 32.81 -37.03 39.95
CA ASP A 121 33.18 -38.42 39.68
C ASP A 121 34.56 -38.48 38.99
N VAL A 122 35.54 -39.13 39.64
CA VAL A 122 36.90 -39.30 39.13
C VAL A 122 37.17 -40.79 38.99
N ARG A 123 37.14 -41.31 37.75
CA ARG A 123 37.46 -42.71 37.44
C ARG A 123 38.40 -42.81 36.25
N ASP A 124 39.22 -43.85 36.26
CA ASP A 124 40.12 -44.16 35.15
C ASP A 124 39.29 -44.45 33.88
N GLY A 125 39.53 -43.71 32.80
CA GLY A 125 38.81 -43.85 31.53
C GLY A 125 37.40 -43.26 31.46
N ARG A 126 36.92 -42.51 32.47
CA ARG A 126 35.66 -41.76 32.40
C ARG A 126 35.93 -40.26 32.39
N CYS A 127 35.43 -39.56 31.38
CA CYS A 127 35.48 -38.10 31.30
C CYS A 127 34.11 -37.49 31.59
N THR A 128 34.10 -36.32 32.21
CA THR A 128 32.90 -35.48 32.38
C THR A 128 32.26 -35.24 31.01
N ARG A 129 30.96 -35.48 30.87
CA ARG A 129 30.17 -35.22 29.65
C ARG A 129 29.13 -34.15 29.92
N GLY A 130 29.34 -32.93 29.41
CA GLY A 130 28.53 -31.76 29.70
C GLY A 130 29.14 -30.81 30.74
N ILE A 131 28.28 -30.09 31.45
CA ILE A 131 28.66 -29.11 32.47
C ILE A 131 27.95 -29.46 33.78
N TYR A 132 28.71 -29.60 34.86
CA TYR A 132 28.23 -30.02 36.18
C TYR A 132 28.47 -28.94 37.23
N GLY A 133 27.52 -28.75 38.13
CA GLY A 133 27.58 -27.83 39.26
C GLY A 133 27.69 -28.56 40.58
N SER A 134 28.34 -27.96 41.58
CA SER A 134 28.25 -28.38 42.99
C SER A 134 28.29 -27.18 43.92
N PHE A 135 27.42 -27.18 44.93
CA PHE A 135 27.39 -26.12 45.95
C PHE A 135 28.23 -26.50 47.17
N VAL A 136 29.15 -25.60 47.52
CA VAL A 136 29.94 -25.66 48.74
C VAL A 136 29.50 -24.54 49.67
N LYS A 137 29.00 -24.89 50.86
CA LYS A 137 28.62 -23.92 51.87
C LYS A 137 29.87 -23.35 52.55
N THR A 138 29.90 -22.05 52.76
CA THR A 138 31.02 -21.36 53.42
C THR A 138 30.57 -20.81 54.78
N ASN A 139 31.55 -20.45 55.62
CA ASN A 139 31.32 -19.71 56.86
C ASN A 139 31.63 -18.21 56.70
N ARG A 140 31.62 -17.70 55.47
CA ARG A 140 32.09 -16.35 55.14
C ARG A 140 30.94 -15.36 55.06
N THR A 141 31.25 -14.07 55.20
CA THR A 141 30.27 -12.98 55.22
C THR A 141 30.12 -12.27 53.87
N ASP A 142 30.96 -12.56 52.89
CA ASP A 142 30.96 -12.01 51.53
C ASP A 142 30.09 -12.86 50.58
N PHE A 143 30.17 -14.18 50.69
CA PHE A 143 29.34 -15.15 49.97
C PHE A 143 29.05 -16.37 50.84
N GLU A 144 27.81 -16.84 50.84
CA GLU A 144 27.35 -17.99 51.65
C GLU A 144 27.61 -19.32 50.97
N TYR A 145 27.67 -19.32 49.64
CA TYR A 145 27.93 -20.50 48.83
C TYR A 145 28.98 -20.24 47.76
N ILE A 146 29.69 -21.28 47.39
CA ILE A 146 30.47 -21.35 46.15
C ILE A 146 29.78 -22.37 45.23
N LEU A 147 29.38 -21.92 44.05
CA LEU A 147 28.98 -22.79 42.95
C LEU A 147 30.21 -23.12 42.11
N LEU A 148 30.64 -24.38 42.19
CA LEU A 148 31.75 -24.92 41.42
C LEU A 148 31.21 -25.56 40.15
N ILE A 149 31.76 -25.17 39.00
CA ILE A 149 31.35 -25.65 37.68
C ILE A 149 32.49 -26.49 37.09
N ASP A 150 32.28 -27.80 36.96
CA ASP A 150 33.15 -28.72 36.23
C ASP A 150 32.67 -28.90 34.79
N THR A 151 33.60 -28.96 33.85
CA THR A 151 33.29 -28.98 32.41
C THR A 151 33.85 -30.21 31.72
N GLU A 152 33.22 -30.57 30.59
CA GLU A 152 33.75 -31.54 29.65
C GLU A 152 35.17 -31.17 29.19
N GLY A 153 35.96 -32.20 28.90
CA GLY A 153 37.33 -32.02 28.43
C GLY A 153 37.39 -31.40 27.05
N LEU A 154 38.04 -30.24 26.94
CA LEU A 154 38.32 -29.61 25.65
C LEU A 154 39.33 -30.44 24.85
N LEU A 155 39.36 -30.26 23.52
CA LEU A 155 40.34 -30.89 22.62
C LEU A 155 40.34 -32.43 22.72
N SER A 156 39.15 -33.01 22.89
CA SER A 156 38.96 -34.45 22.96
C SER A 156 39.28 -35.14 21.62
N ILE A 157 40.01 -36.26 21.67
CA ILE A 157 40.18 -37.15 20.50
C ILE A 157 38.86 -37.92 20.23
N GLU A 158 38.07 -38.18 21.26
CA GLU A 158 36.81 -38.94 21.17
C GLU A 158 35.67 -38.10 20.60
N ARG A 159 35.74 -36.77 20.76
CA ARG A 159 34.78 -35.81 20.23
C ARG A 159 35.51 -34.66 19.56
N GLU A 160 35.80 -34.82 18.27
CA GLU A 160 36.40 -33.78 17.42
C GLU A 160 35.36 -32.70 17.05
N ASP A 161 34.86 -31.96 18.03
CA ASP A 161 33.93 -30.83 17.82
C ASP A 161 34.49 -29.52 18.41
N PRO A 162 35.32 -28.78 17.64
CA PRO A 162 35.88 -27.52 18.08
C PRO A 162 34.84 -26.43 18.36
N GLU A 163 33.65 -26.51 17.75
CA GLU A 163 32.58 -25.55 18.01
C GLU A 163 31.96 -25.80 19.39
N PHE A 164 31.74 -27.06 19.75
CA PHE A 164 31.31 -27.44 21.10
C PHE A 164 32.29 -26.97 22.17
N ASP A 165 33.59 -27.16 21.96
CA ASP A 165 34.64 -26.68 22.87
C ASP A 165 34.56 -25.15 23.05
N ARG A 166 34.41 -24.40 21.95
CA ARG A 166 34.25 -22.93 22.00
C ARG A 166 32.99 -22.51 22.74
N ARG A 167 31.88 -23.24 22.59
CA ARG A 167 30.64 -22.98 23.34
C ARG A 167 30.85 -23.16 24.84
N ILE A 168 31.56 -24.20 25.28
CA ILE A 168 31.87 -24.42 26.70
C ILE A 168 32.75 -23.28 27.24
N VAL A 169 33.81 -22.92 26.53
CA VAL A 169 34.72 -21.85 26.94
C VAL A 169 33.97 -20.52 27.05
N LEU A 170 33.21 -20.16 26.01
CA LEU A 170 32.46 -18.91 25.98
C LEU A 170 31.35 -18.85 27.05
N PHE A 171 30.67 -19.97 27.29
CA PHE A 171 29.71 -20.10 28.40
C PHE A 171 30.38 -19.85 29.75
N CYS A 172 31.51 -20.52 30.04
CA CYS A 172 32.22 -20.39 31.31
C CYS A 172 32.74 -18.96 31.56
N LEU A 173 33.29 -18.32 30.52
CA LEU A 173 33.72 -16.92 30.59
C LEU A 173 32.54 -15.96 30.87
N ALA A 174 31.34 -16.26 30.39
CA ALA A 174 30.17 -15.40 30.58
C ALA A 174 29.47 -15.58 31.93
N VAL A 175 29.54 -16.79 32.53
CA VAL A 175 28.75 -17.16 33.72
C VAL A 175 29.55 -17.29 35.02
N SER A 176 30.87 -17.07 35.01
CA SER A 176 31.73 -17.30 36.18
C SER A 176 32.42 -16.02 36.65
N HIS A 177 32.63 -15.89 37.96
CA HIS A 177 33.45 -14.81 38.53
C HIS A 177 34.94 -15.13 38.37
N ILE A 178 35.28 -16.41 38.60
CA ILE A 178 36.63 -16.95 38.43
C ILE A 178 36.57 -18.10 37.42
N VAL A 179 37.52 -18.14 36.48
CA VAL A 179 37.68 -19.25 35.52
C VAL A 179 39.07 -19.85 35.69
N LEU A 180 39.11 -21.14 35.99
CA LEU A 180 40.35 -21.92 36.16
C LEU A 180 40.68 -22.63 34.84
N VAL A 181 41.80 -22.29 34.22
CA VAL A 181 42.30 -22.95 33.00
C VAL A 181 43.35 -23.98 33.40
N ASN A 182 42.92 -25.23 33.56
CA ASN A 182 43.76 -26.33 34.03
C ASN A 182 44.38 -27.12 32.86
N MET A 183 45.70 -27.11 32.78
CA MET A 183 46.48 -27.70 31.67
C MET A 183 47.58 -28.62 32.20
N VAL A 184 47.97 -29.60 31.38
CA VAL A 184 49.12 -30.47 31.66
C VAL A 184 50.31 -29.95 30.87
N GLY A 185 51.41 -29.60 31.54
CA GLY A 185 52.61 -29.13 30.86
C GLY A 185 52.52 -27.68 30.37
N GLU A 186 52.75 -27.43 29.09
CA GLU A 186 52.78 -26.08 28.49
C GLU A 186 51.44 -25.69 27.85
N ILE A 187 51.27 -24.39 27.61
CA ILE A 187 50.04 -23.83 27.04
C ILE A 187 50.05 -24.08 25.53
N SER A 188 49.09 -24.87 25.05
CA SER A 188 48.96 -25.16 23.61
C SER A 188 48.51 -23.91 22.82
N THR A 189 49.02 -23.76 21.62
CA THR A 189 48.61 -22.69 20.68
C THR A 189 47.12 -22.79 20.34
N THR A 190 46.57 -23.99 20.26
CA THR A 190 45.15 -24.23 20.01
C THR A 190 44.25 -23.64 21.10
N LEU A 191 44.57 -23.88 22.37
CA LEU A 191 43.81 -23.31 23.49
C LEU A 191 43.94 -21.79 23.55
N GLN A 192 45.13 -21.25 23.24
CA GLN A 192 45.36 -19.82 23.20
C GLN A 192 44.49 -19.14 22.12
N SER A 193 44.46 -19.69 20.89
CA SER A 193 43.59 -19.19 19.81
C SER A 193 42.11 -19.29 20.19
N MET A 194 41.69 -20.39 20.83
CA MET A 194 40.32 -20.59 21.29
C MET A 194 39.89 -19.54 22.32
N LEU A 195 40.72 -19.28 23.33
CA LEU A 195 40.47 -18.25 24.35
C LEU A 195 40.40 -16.85 23.73
N THR A 196 41.30 -16.55 22.80
CA THR A 196 41.34 -15.27 22.09
C THR A 196 40.04 -15.02 21.32
N LEU A 197 39.58 -16.02 20.55
CA LEU A 197 38.34 -15.94 19.78
C LEU A 197 37.09 -15.87 20.67
N CYS A 198 37.05 -16.67 21.75
CA CYS A 198 35.94 -16.63 22.69
C CYS A 198 35.85 -15.26 23.36
N THR A 199 36.98 -14.63 23.70
CA THR A 199 36.97 -13.29 24.32
C THR A 199 36.47 -12.22 23.34
N ASP A 200 36.86 -12.25 22.05
CA ASP A 200 36.28 -11.38 21.01
C ASP A 200 34.76 -11.60 20.85
N SER A 201 34.32 -12.86 20.94
CA SER A 201 32.89 -13.20 20.84
C SER A 201 32.09 -12.80 22.08
N LEU A 202 32.75 -12.76 23.24
CA LEU A 202 32.19 -12.35 24.52
C LEU A 202 31.84 -10.85 24.54
N GLU A 203 32.63 -10.00 23.87
CA GLU A 203 32.34 -8.56 23.68
C GLU A 203 31.13 -8.29 22.81
N LYS A 204 30.92 -9.14 21.80
CA LYS A 204 29.82 -9.01 20.84
C LYS A 204 28.51 -9.61 21.36
N MET A 205 28.54 -10.21 22.55
CA MET A 205 27.37 -10.80 23.17
C MET A 205 26.49 -9.69 23.77
N GLY A 206 25.35 -9.43 23.14
CA GLY A 206 24.38 -8.40 23.59
C GLY A 206 23.50 -8.83 24.77
N VAL A 207 24.03 -9.63 25.70
CA VAL A 207 23.29 -10.12 26.88
C VAL A 207 24.08 -9.83 28.16
N THR A 208 23.36 -9.66 29.27
CA THR A 208 23.97 -9.45 30.59
C THR A 208 24.78 -10.67 30.99
N ARG A 209 26.05 -10.44 31.36
CA ARG A 209 27.04 -11.46 31.75
C ARG A 209 27.80 -11.00 32.99
N ILE A 210 28.53 -11.92 33.62
CA ILE A 210 29.44 -11.56 34.70
C ILE A 210 30.56 -10.68 34.12
N PRO A 211 30.75 -9.45 34.64
CA PRO A 211 31.72 -8.53 34.08
C PRO A 211 33.15 -8.96 34.41
N GLN A 212 34.05 -8.97 33.43
CA GLN A 212 35.50 -9.16 33.63
C GLN A 212 35.89 -10.34 34.55
N PRO A 213 35.55 -11.60 34.20
CA PRO A 213 35.96 -12.75 34.99
C PRO A 213 37.49 -12.79 35.17
N ILE A 214 37.95 -13.18 36.36
CA ILE A 214 39.38 -13.39 36.60
C ILE A 214 39.77 -14.78 36.14
N VAL A 215 40.76 -14.87 35.26
CA VAL A 215 41.21 -16.14 34.70
C VAL A 215 42.53 -16.57 35.35
N HIS A 216 42.51 -17.74 36.01
CA HIS A 216 43.67 -18.36 36.63
C HIS A 216 44.17 -19.52 35.78
N PHE A 217 45.44 -19.50 35.38
CA PHE A 217 46.06 -20.59 34.62
C PHE A 217 46.80 -21.53 35.56
N ILE A 218 46.47 -22.82 35.51
CA ILE A 218 47.06 -23.85 36.37
C ILE A 218 47.84 -24.83 35.49
N LEU A 219 49.16 -24.81 35.63
CA LEU A 219 50.12 -25.70 34.98
C LEU A 219 50.32 -26.94 35.87
N ASN A 220 49.47 -27.92 35.66
CA ASN A 220 49.43 -29.16 36.43
C ASN A 220 50.49 -30.17 35.95
N GLN A 221 50.88 -31.08 36.85
CA GLN A 221 51.87 -32.14 36.62
C GLN A 221 53.25 -31.62 36.20
N LYS A 222 53.68 -30.47 36.73
CA LYS A 222 55.01 -29.92 36.48
C LYS A 222 56.05 -30.55 37.42
N ALA A 223 57.18 -30.96 36.85
CA ALA A 223 58.34 -31.41 37.62
C ALA A 223 59.08 -30.25 38.29
N ASP A 224 59.08 -29.08 37.63
CA ASP A 224 59.64 -27.84 38.14
C ASP A 224 58.51 -26.89 38.54
N LEU A 225 58.44 -26.58 39.84
CA LEU A 225 57.41 -25.73 40.42
C LEU A 225 57.78 -24.24 40.32
N ASN A 226 59.01 -23.88 39.93
CA ASN A 226 59.41 -22.49 39.84
C ASN A 226 58.76 -21.80 38.63
N ILE A 227 57.83 -20.88 38.91
CA ILE A 227 57.09 -20.16 37.87
C ILE A 227 57.96 -19.20 37.06
N GLU A 228 59.08 -18.72 37.62
CA GLU A 228 60.03 -17.82 36.95
C GLU A 228 60.63 -18.47 35.70
N ASN A 229 60.77 -19.80 35.69
CA ASN A 229 61.28 -20.54 34.54
C ASN A 229 60.28 -20.53 33.36
N ASN A 230 59.01 -20.19 33.59
CA ASN A 230 57.97 -20.07 32.57
C ASN A 230 57.63 -18.61 32.23
N ARG A 231 58.33 -17.62 32.81
CA ARG A 231 58.00 -16.18 32.70
C ARG A 231 57.95 -15.67 31.27
N ALA A 232 58.88 -16.09 30.42
CA ALA A 232 58.90 -15.69 29.01
C ALA A 232 57.67 -16.21 28.22
N ALA A 233 57.15 -17.40 28.57
CA ALA A 233 55.93 -17.95 27.95
C ALA A 233 54.67 -17.24 28.48
N ILE A 234 54.62 -16.95 29.78
CA ILE A 234 53.55 -16.17 30.41
C ILE A 234 53.44 -14.77 29.78
N ASP A 235 54.58 -14.08 29.63
CA ASP A 235 54.63 -12.74 29.02
C ASP A 235 54.14 -12.74 27.57
N ARG A 236 54.46 -13.78 26.78
CA ARG A 236 53.94 -13.93 25.42
C ARG A 236 52.42 -14.10 25.40
N ILE A 237 51.87 -14.94 26.28
CA ILE A 237 50.43 -15.19 26.34
C ILE A 237 49.67 -13.94 26.75
N ILE A 238 50.14 -13.23 27.78
CA ILE A 238 49.56 -11.95 28.18
C ILE A 238 49.65 -10.93 27.04
N SER A 239 50.80 -10.86 26.35
CA SER A 239 50.99 -9.95 25.21
C SER A 239 50.07 -10.29 24.03
N ASP A 240 49.94 -11.56 23.67
CA ASP A 240 49.10 -12.01 22.56
C ASP A 240 47.63 -11.74 22.86
N LEU A 241 47.16 -12.10 24.06
CA LEU A 241 45.79 -11.80 24.50
C LEU A 241 45.52 -10.28 24.51
N LYS A 242 46.47 -9.46 24.97
CA LYS A 242 46.36 -7.99 24.94
C LYS A 242 46.40 -7.40 23.53
N LYS A 243 47.21 -7.95 22.62
CA LYS A 243 47.37 -7.46 21.23
C LYS A 243 46.06 -7.52 20.43
N PHE A 244 45.15 -8.44 20.79
CA PHE A 244 43.84 -8.56 20.16
C PHE A 244 42.76 -7.69 20.81
N GLY A 245 43.11 -6.74 21.71
CA GLY A 245 42.18 -5.79 22.32
C GLY A 245 41.40 -6.34 23.53
N LEU A 246 41.75 -7.53 24.02
CA LEU A 246 40.91 -8.35 24.89
C LEU A 246 41.08 -8.08 26.39
N GLY A 247 41.99 -7.17 26.77
CA GLY A 247 42.35 -6.89 28.17
C GLY A 247 41.26 -6.21 28.99
N GLU A 248 40.19 -5.74 28.36
CA GLU A 248 39.03 -5.13 29.05
C GLU A 248 37.91 -6.14 29.34
N SER A 249 37.92 -7.31 28.71
CA SER A 249 36.82 -8.29 28.81
C SER A 249 37.05 -9.41 29.82
N ILE A 250 38.31 -9.72 30.13
CA ILE A 250 38.73 -10.72 31.12
C ILE A 250 39.94 -10.18 31.90
N ASP A 251 40.04 -10.50 33.19
CA ASP A 251 41.16 -10.08 34.05
C ASP A 251 42.22 -11.18 34.12
N ILE A 252 43.38 -10.93 33.48
CA ILE A 252 44.55 -11.82 33.48
C ILE A 252 45.77 -11.02 33.92
N ARG A 253 46.44 -11.52 34.97
CA ARG A 253 47.63 -10.89 35.56
C ARG A 253 48.75 -11.91 35.68
N LYS A 254 49.98 -11.47 35.94
CA LYS A 254 51.12 -12.41 36.08
C LYS A 254 50.94 -13.33 37.28
N GLU A 255 50.28 -12.82 38.31
CA GLU A 255 49.99 -13.46 39.59
C GLU A 255 48.85 -14.49 39.48
N THR A 256 48.15 -14.56 38.34
CA THR A 256 47.08 -15.56 38.12
C THR A 256 47.60 -16.85 37.46
N PHE A 257 48.91 -17.00 37.29
CA PHE A 257 49.53 -18.24 36.82
C PHE A 257 50.04 -19.06 38.01
N HIS A 258 49.82 -20.37 37.96
CA HIS A 258 50.07 -21.30 39.07
C HIS A 258 50.71 -22.58 38.55
N THR A 259 51.60 -23.20 39.34
CA THR A 259 52.23 -24.49 39.05
C THR A 259 51.83 -25.52 40.10
N LEU A 260 51.45 -26.73 39.68
CA LEU A 260 51.13 -27.83 40.59
C LEU A 260 51.94 -29.09 40.27
N PRO A 261 52.40 -29.83 41.30
CA PRO A 261 53.03 -31.13 41.09
C PRO A 261 51.99 -32.19 40.68
N SER A 262 52.44 -33.40 40.34
CA SER A 262 51.50 -34.51 40.09
C SER A 262 50.74 -34.90 41.36
N ALA A 263 49.42 -35.07 41.24
CA ALA A 263 48.55 -35.51 42.33
C ALA A 263 48.93 -36.90 42.88
N TYR A 264 49.51 -37.76 42.03
CA TYR A 264 49.82 -39.15 42.37
C TYR A 264 51.31 -39.44 42.19
N LYS A 265 51.92 -40.12 43.17
CA LYS A 265 53.28 -40.69 43.09
C LYS A 265 53.17 -42.20 42.80
N LYS A 266 53.89 -42.70 41.80
CA LYS A 266 54.08 -44.15 41.60
C LYS A 266 55.11 -44.66 42.60
N GLU A 267 54.69 -45.26 43.71
CA GLU A 267 55.63 -45.99 44.58
C GLU A 267 56.19 -47.21 43.84
N GLY A 268 57.51 -47.43 43.98
CA GLY A 268 58.29 -48.41 43.23
C GLY A 268 57.76 -49.84 43.33
N GLN A 269 57.75 -50.53 42.18
CA GLN A 269 57.46 -51.96 42.09
C GLN A 269 58.54 -52.78 42.81
N THR A 270 58.22 -53.37 43.96
CA THR A 270 58.83 -54.65 44.33
C THR A 270 57.85 -55.76 43.94
N LEU A 271 58.27 -56.56 42.95
CA LEU A 271 57.58 -57.73 42.45
C LEU A 271 57.35 -58.74 43.59
N ILE A 272 56.13 -58.84 44.09
CA ILE A 272 55.65 -60.07 44.71
C ILE A 272 54.33 -60.43 44.04
N SER A 273 54.38 -61.52 43.29
CA SER A 273 53.27 -62.16 42.63
C SER A 273 52.26 -62.68 43.67
N ASN A 274 50.98 -62.61 43.28
CA ASN A 274 49.82 -63.22 43.93
C ASN A 274 49.15 -62.42 45.07
N ALA A 275 48.55 -61.29 44.71
CA ALA A 275 47.25 -60.87 45.25
C ALA A 275 46.53 -59.96 44.25
N LYS A 276 45.35 -60.38 43.76
CA LYS A 276 44.44 -59.53 42.97
C LYS A 276 43.75 -58.51 43.89
N LEU A 277 44.43 -57.40 44.17
CA LEU A 277 43.80 -56.12 44.52
C LEU A 277 44.75 -55.00 44.04
N PRO A 278 44.28 -53.98 43.30
CA PRO A 278 45.09 -52.80 43.03
C PRO A 278 45.41 -52.13 44.38
N LYS A 279 46.72 -52.01 44.72
CA LYS A 279 47.14 -51.23 45.89
C LYS A 279 46.73 -49.77 45.66
N ALA A 280 46.15 -49.15 46.69
CA ALA A 280 45.68 -47.78 46.68
C ALA A 280 46.80 -46.82 46.24
N VAL A 281 46.59 -46.12 45.12
CA VAL A 281 47.42 -44.99 44.73
C VAL A 281 47.23 -43.90 45.79
N LYS A 282 48.29 -43.53 46.51
CA LYS A 282 48.23 -42.46 47.51
C LYS A 282 48.51 -41.11 46.87
N THR A 283 47.75 -40.11 47.28
CA THR A 283 47.94 -38.71 46.88
C THR A 283 49.26 -38.18 47.46
N ALA A 284 50.01 -37.45 46.64
CA ALA A 284 51.27 -36.86 47.08
C ALA A 284 51.02 -35.77 48.14
N PRO A 285 51.70 -35.78 49.30
CA PRO A 285 51.54 -34.74 50.33
C PRO A 285 51.82 -33.33 49.79
N GLU A 286 52.89 -33.19 48.99
CA GLU A 286 53.27 -31.94 48.32
C GLU A 286 52.15 -31.38 47.43
N PHE A 287 51.38 -32.24 46.77
CA PHE A 287 50.24 -31.80 45.96
C PHE A 287 49.13 -31.25 46.83
N ILE A 288 48.83 -31.88 47.97
CA ILE A 288 47.79 -31.43 48.90
C ILE A 288 48.14 -30.04 49.44
N GLU A 289 49.39 -29.82 49.85
CA GLU A 289 49.86 -28.53 50.35
C GLU A 289 49.77 -27.43 49.27
N CYS A 290 50.27 -27.71 48.06
CA CYS A 290 50.19 -26.75 46.94
C CYS A 290 48.74 -26.43 46.56
N VAL A 291 47.85 -27.43 46.53
CA VAL A 291 46.43 -27.23 46.20
C VAL A 291 45.70 -26.43 47.27
N GLN A 292 46.03 -26.63 48.56
CA GLN A 292 45.49 -25.82 49.65
C GLN A 292 45.94 -24.36 49.56
N SER A 293 47.22 -24.11 49.26
CA SER A 293 47.74 -22.75 49.02
C SER A 293 47.01 -22.09 47.84
N LEU A 294 46.90 -22.80 46.71
CA LEU A 294 46.19 -22.33 45.53
C LEU A 294 44.72 -22.02 45.81
N CYS A 295 44.04 -22.82 46.64
CA CYS A 295 42.68 -22.55 47.06
C CYS A 295 42.59 -21.20 47.80
N GLY A 296 43.50 -20.93 48.72
CA GLY A 296 43.59 -19.64 49.42
C GLY A 296 43.77 -18.46 48.45
N GLU A 297 44.65 -18.59 47.46
CA GLU A 297 44.91 -17.56 46.45
C GLU A 297 43.69 -17.31 45.54
N ILE A 298 42.98 -18.36 45.14
CA ILE A 298 41.76 -18.25 44.33
C ILE A 298 40.63 -17.58 45.12
N ILE A 299 40.46 -17.94 46.39
CA ILE A 299 39.48 -17.28 47.27
C ILE A 299 39.84 -15.80 47.46
N HIS A 300 41.12 -15.46 47.65
CA HIS A 300 41.54 -14.07 47.76
C HIS A 300 41.33 -13.26 46.46
N SER A 301 41.54 -13.89 45.31
CA SER A 301 41.23 -13.30 44.01
C SER A 301 39.74 -13.02 43.86
N ALA A 302 38.89 -13.94 44.33
CA ALA A 302 37.44 -13.78 44.36
C ALA A 302 36.98 -12.67 45.32
N GLU A 303 37.59 -12.55 46.50
CA GLU A 303 37.35 -11.42 47.42
C GLU A 303 37.64 -10.10 46.73
N SER A 304 38.82 -9.98 46.10
CA SER A 304 39.22 -8.78 45.36
C SER A 304 38.26 -8.47 44.21
N TYR A 305 37.74 -9.49 43.52
CA TYR A 305 36.72 -9.32 42.49
C TYR A 305 35.42 -8.74 43.07
N LEU A 306 34.90 -9.36 44.13
CA LEU A 306 33.64 -8.98 44.76
C LEU A 306 33.70 -7.57 45.38
N ASP A 307 34.86 -7.16 45.90
CA ASP A 307 35.08 -5.79 46.40
C ASP A 307 35.00 -4.74 45.28
N ARG A 308 35.45 -5.09 44.06
CA ARG A 308 35.39 -4.20 42.88
C ARG A 308 33.97 -4.07 42.34
N VAL A 309 33.28 -5.20 42.17
CA VAL A 309 31.98 -5.27 41.48
C VAL A 309 30.79 -5.03 42.44
N LYS A 310 30.98 -5.27 43.75
CA LYS A 310 29.99 -5.10 44.83
C LYS A 310 28.68 -5.87 44.64
N GLU A 311 28.68 -6.87 43.77
CA GLU A 311 27.52 -7.66 43.42
C GLU A 311 27.89 -9.14 43.53
N CYS A 312 27.02 -9.93 44.16
CA CYS A 312 27.14 -11.38 44.26
C CYS A 312 25.83 -11.98 43.78
N LEU A 313 25.91 -12.99 42.92
CA LEU A 313 24.72 -13.52 42.27
C LEU A 313 23.96 -14.45 43.19
N ASP A 314 22.64 -14.32 43.15
CA ASP A 314 21.72 -15.35 43.62
C ASP A 314 21.75 -16.57 42.65
N PRO A 315 21.72 -17.81 43.15
CA PRO A 315 21.69 -19.02 42.32
C PRO A 315 20.59 -19.09 41.25
N LEU A 316 19.39 -18.57 41.51
CA LEU A 316 18.31 -18.56 40.51
C LEU A 316 18.51 -17.45 39.48
N GLN A 317 18.99 -16.28 39.91
CA GLN A 317 19.41 -15.20 39.01
C GLN A 317 20.53 -15.69 38.09
N TRP A 318 21.57 -16.31 38.66
CA TRP A 318 22.66 -16.93 37.92
C TRP A 318 22.14 -17.98 36.94
N LEU A 319 21.24 -18.87 37.35
CA LEU A 319 20.67 -19.91 36.47
C LEU A 319 19.92 -19.29 35.28
N SER A 320 19.17 -18.21 35.51
CA SER A 320 18.39 -17.51 34.49
C SER A 320 19.28 -16.74 33.50
N SER A 321 20.31 -16.06 34.02
CA SER A 321 21.34 -15.42 33.19
C SER A 321 22.12 -16.46 32.38
N SER A 322 22.51 -17.57 33.00
CA SER A 322 23.18 -18.69 32.33
C SER A 322 22.34 -19.31 31.23
N LYS A 323 21.01 -19.47 31.45
CA LYS A 323 20.10 -19.95 30.40
C LYS A 323 20.03 -18.99 29.21
N THR A 324 20.01 -17.68 29.47
CA THR A 324 20.00 -16.64 28.42
C THR A 324 21.28 -16.67 27.60
N ILE A 325 22.43 -16.80 28.26
CA ILE A 325 23.73 -16.98 27.60
C ILE A 325 23.73 -18.26 26.76
N PHE A 326 23.29 -19.37 27.33
CA PHE A 326 23.21 -20.66 26.64
C PHE A 326 22.35 -20.59 25.37
N ASP A 327 21.16 -19.98 25.45
CA ASP A 327 20.26 -19.81 24.30
C ASP A 327 20.86 -18.89 23.23
N THR A 328 21.61 -17.88 23.64
CA THR A 328 22.32 -16.97 22.74
C THR A 328 23.39 -17.73 21.96
N LEU A 329 24.15 -18.61 22.62
CA LEU A 329 25.15 -19.46 21.98
C LEU A 329 24.53 -20.46 21.00
N GLN A 330 23.33 -20.96 21.28
CA GLN A 330 22.60 -21.82 20.34
C GLN A 330 22.05 -21.05 19.14
N LYS A 331 21.56 -19.82 19.37
CA LYS A 331 20.91 -19.00 18.34
C LYS A 331 21.91 -18.39 17.36
N PHE A 332 23.09 -18.00 17.85
CA PHE A 332 24.09 -17.28 17.06
C PHE A 332 25.36 -18.13 16.88
N SER A 333 25.30 -19.07 15.94
CA SER A 333 26.45 -19.92 15.57
C SER A 333 27.71 -19.12 15.22
N ASP A 334 27.55 -17.90 14.69
CA ASP A 334 28.66 -17.00 14.33
C ASP A 334 29.56 -16.63 15.52
N LEU A 335 29.09 -16.80 16.77
CA LEU A 335 29.90 -16.60 17.97
C LEU A 335 30.90 -17.75 18.22
N THR A 336 30.65 -18.92 17.66
CA THR A 336 31.43 -20.15 17.93
C THR A 336 31.86 -20.89 16.67
N TYR A 337 31.49 -20.42 15.48
CA TYR A 337 31.74 -21.13 14.23
C TYR A 337 33.17 -20.96 13.72
N TYR A 338 33.72 -19.74 13.77
CA TYR A 338 35.04 -19.43 13.21
C TYR A 338 36.14 -20.20 13.94
N GLN A 339 37.18 -20.61 13.21
CA GLN A 339 38.34 -21.29 13.82
C GLN A 339 39.28 -20.29 14.49
N ASP A 340 39.39 -19.09 13.92
CA ASP A 340 40.18 -17.98 14.44
C ASP A 340 39.58 -16.62 14.05
N ILE A 341 40.20 -15.56 14.57
CA ILE A 341 39.77 -14.17 14.32
C ILE A 341 40.00 -13.75 12.86
N TYR A 342 40.98 -14.35 12.17
CA TYR A 342 41.27 -14.03 10.78
C TYR A 342 40.16 -14.49 9.85
N GLU A 343 39.66 -15.72 10.02
CA GLU A 343 38.54 -16.26 9.25
C GLU A 343 37.28 -15.40 9.40
N ARG A 344 37.02 -14.89 10.61
CA ARG A 344 35.91 -13.98 10.89
C ARG A 344 36.04 -12.65 10.14
N ARG A 345 37.20 -11.99 10.26
CA ARG A 345 37.46 -10.71 9.56
C ARG A 345 37.36 -10.87 8.05
N LEU A 346 37.86 -11.99 7.53
CA LEU A 346 37.79 -12.31 6.11
C LEU A 346 36.34 -12.49 5.63
N ASP A 347 35.47 -13.14 6.41
CA ASP A 347 34.03 -13.25 6.09
C ASP A 347 33.36 -11.88 6.06
N ASP A 348 33.65 -11.03 7.05
CA ASP A 348 33.09 -9.68 7.15
C ASP A 348 33.49 -8.82 5.94
N GLU A 349 34.77 -8.82 5.57
CA GLU A 349 35.29 -8.10 4.39
C GLU A 349 34.65 -8.61 3.08
N ILE A 350 34.52 -9.92 2.91
CA ILE A 350 33.91 -10.52 1.71
C ILE A 350 32.42 -10.15 1.63
N ARG A 351 31.69 -10.17 2.74
CA ARG A 351 30.28 -9.77 2.78
C ARG A 351 30.09 -8.31 2.43
N GLU A 352 30.97 -7.45 2.90
CA GLU A 352 30.93 -6.03 2.56
C GLU A 352 31.22 -5.81 1.07
N HIS A 353 32.20 -6.52 0.51
CA HIS A 353 32.47 -6.50 -0.93
C HIS A 353 31.26 -6.95 -1.75
N ILE A 354 30.63 -8.07 -1.38
CA ILE A 354 29.40 -8.57 -2.03
C ILE A 354 28.29 -7.53 -2.00
N ARG A 355 28.08 -6.86 -0.85
CA ARG A 355 27.04 -5.84 -0.71
C ARG A 355 27.28 -4.67 -1.67
N ASN A 356 28.53 -4.23 -1.79
CA ASN A 356 28.91 -3.16 -2.70
C ASN A 356 28.72 -3.55 -4.17
N ASP A 357 29.07 -4.78 -4.56
CA ASP A 357 28.89 -5.27 -5.92
C ASP A 357 27.42 -5.45 -6.29
N LEU A 358 26.60 -6.01 -5.39
CA LEU A 358 25.15 -6.11 -5.60
C LEU A 358 24.52 -4.72 -5.77
N THR A 359 24.97 -3.72 -5.00
CA THR A 359 24.47 -2.34 -5.14
C THR A 359 24.77 -1.76 -6.52
N LYS A 360 25.94 -2.06 -7.10
CA LYS A 360 26.30 -1.65 -8.46
C LYS A 360 25.49 -2.40 -9.53
N ILE A 361 25.32 -3.71 -9.35
CA ILE A 361 24.57 -4.56 -10.29
C ILE A 361 23.10 -4.12 -10.35
N PHE A 362 22.48 -3.89 -9.20
CA PHE A 362 21.07 -3.50 -9.08
C PHE A 362 20.90 -1.97 -8.99
N SER A 363 21.62 -1.25 -9.85
CA SER A 363 21.54 0.21 -9.97
C SER A 363 20.13 0.69 -10.37
N ALA A 364 19.88 2.01 -10.28
CA ALA A 364 18.64 2.60 -10.80
C ALA A 364 18.45 2.29 -12.29
N ASP A 365 19.49 2.46 -13.10
CA ASP A 365 19.45 2.21 -14.54
C ASP A 365 19.09 0.76 -14.89
N PHE A 366 19.64 -0.21 -14.15
CA PHE A 366 19.29 -1.61 -14.34
C PHE A 366 17.81 -1.88 -14.06
N ARG A 367 17.28 -1.28 -12.98
CA ARG A 367 15.86 -1.41 -12.61
C ARG A 367 14.94 -0.77 -13.64
N ASP A 368 15.27 0.44 -14.09
CA ASP A 368 14.48 1.17 -15.08
C ASP A 368 14.53 0.45 -16.44
N GLY A 369 15.69 -0.09 -16.84
CA GLY A 369 15.84 -0.92 -18.03
C GLY A 369 14.95 -2.17 -17.99
N LEU A 370 14.88 -2.87 -16.86
CA LEU A 370 13.97 -4.02 -16.69
C LEU A 370 12.49 -3.62 -16.77
N ILE A 371 12.11 -2.47 -16.22
CA ILE A 371 10.74 -1.96 -16.32
C ILE A 371 10.39 -1.69 -17.78
N ILE A 372 11.28 -1.06 -18.55
CA ILE A 372 11.07 -0.79 -19.98
C ILE A 372 10.96 -2.09 -20.77
N GLU A 373 11.88 -3.04 -20.57
CA GLU A 373 11.90 -4.34 -21.25
C GLU A 373 10.66 -5.20 -20.91
N SER A 374 10.06 -4.98 -19.74
CA SER A 374 8.84 -5.65 -19.28
C SER A 374 7.53 -5.05 -19.81
N SER A 375 7.58 -3.88 -20.46
CA SER A 375 6.38 -3.18 -20.92
C SER A 375 5.56 -4.06 -21.86
N HIS A 376 4.23 -4.04 -21.67
CA HIS A 376 3.26 -4.81 -22.47
C HIS A 376 3.36 -6.36 -22.38
N LYS A 377 4.35 -6.92 -21.66
CA LYS A 377 4.45 -8.37 -21.41
C LYS A 377 3.39 -8.86 -20.41
N THR A 378 3.06 -10.14 -20.46
CA THR A 378 2.24 -10.86 -19.47
C THR A 378 3.01 -11.14 -18.19
N GLU A 379 2.30 -11.43 -17.11
CA GLU A 379 2.91 -11.76 -15.80
C GLU A 379 3.85 -12.97 -15.92
N GLN A 380 3.50 -13.94 -16.77
CA GLN A 380 4.32 -15.13 -17.04
C GLN A 380 5.59 -14.80 -17.84
N GLU A 381 5.49 -13.98 -18.89
CA GLU A 381 6.64 -13.52 -19.66
C GLU A 381 7.59 -12.64 -18.83
N ILE A 382 7.06 -11.82 -17.91
CA ILE A 382 7.87 -11.08 -16.94
C ILE A 382 8.57 -12.06 -16.00
N HIS A 383 7.88 -13.11 -15.57
CA HIS A 383 8.48 -14.12 -14.71
C HIS A 383 9.68 -14.81 -15.37
N GLU A 384 9.53 -15.23 -16.63
CA GLU A 384 10.58 -15.85 -17.43
C GLU A 384 11.76 -14.90 -17.71
N LEU A 385 11.48 -13.63 -18.03
CA LEU A 385 12.50 -12.60 -18.22
C LEU A 385 13.36 -12.44 -16.96
N PHE A 386 12.71 -12.34 -15.80
CA PHE A 386 13.40 -12.17 -14.52
C PHE A 386 14.21 -13.40 -14.14
N LEU A 387 13.68 -14.61 -14.33
CA LEU A 387 14.42 -15.86 -14.12
C LEU A 387 15.67 -15.94 -15.00
N SER A 388 15.55 -15.59 -16.29
CA SER A 388 16.67 -15.57 -17.23
C SER A 388 17.78 -14.60 -16.78
N LYS A 389 17.41 -13.36 -16.43
CA LYS A 389 18.36 -12.33 -15.96
C LYS A 389 18.97 -12.71 -14.61
N GLN A 390 18.18 -13.28 -13.71
CA GLN A 390 18.62 -13.76 -12.41
C GLN A 390 19.71 -14.81 -12.56
N ASN A 391 19.46 -15.85 -13.38
CA ASN A 391 20.42 -16.93 -13.60
C ASN A 391 21.74 -16.38 -14.15
N LYS A 392 21.67 -15.48 -15.14
CA LYS A 392 22.86 -14.87 -15.73
C LYS A 392 23.68 -14.05 -14.72
N ILE A 393 23.02 -13.20 -13.93
CA ILE A 393 23.70 -12.40 -12.89
C ILE A 393 24.26 -13.30 -11.79
N GLN A 394 23.53 -14.35 -11.41
CA GLN A 394 23.95 -15.29 -10.39
C GLN A 394 25.19 -16.09 -10.82
N GLU A 395 25.28 -16.49 -12.09
CA GLU A 395 26.48 -17.11 -12.65
C GLU A 395 27.67 -16.14 -12.65
N THR A 396 27.51 -14.94 -13.20
CA THR A 396 28.60 -13.94 -13.25
C THR A 396 29.09 -13.56 -11.85
N ALA A 397 28.18 -13.35 -10.90
CA ALA A 397 28.54 -13.01 -9.52
C ALA A 397 29.26 -14.17 -8.81
N ARG A 398 28.85 -15.43 -9.07
CA ARG A 398 29.57 -16.61 -8.55
C ARG A 398 30.95 -16.76 -9.15
N GLU A 399 31.13 -16.48 -10.44
CA GLU A 399 32.44 -16.53 -11.09
C GLU A 399 33.40 -15.48 -10.51
N ASN A 400 32.94 -14.25 -10.35
CA ASN A 400 33.71 -13.19 -9.71
C ASN A 400 34.09 -13.56 -8.27
N LEU A 401 33.14 -14.10 -7.51
CA LEU A 401 33.38 -14.53 -6.14
C LEU A 401 34.40 -15.68 -6.07
N ARG A 402 34.34 -16.65 -7.00
CA ARG A 402 35.33 -17.72 -7.10
C ARG A 402 36.73 -17.21 -7.46
N ALA A 403 36.82 -16.17 -8.28
CA ALA A 403 38.10 -15.49 -8.55
C ALA A 403 38.65 -14.83 -7.28
N LEU A 404 37.80 -14.15 -6.52
CA LEU A 404 38.15 -13.52 -5.24
C LEU A 404 38.61 -14.56 -4.20
N PHE A 405 37.91 -15.70 -4.10
CA PHE A 405 38.30 -16.81 -3.22
C PHE A 405 39.67 -17.38 -3.54
N LYS A 406 40.04 -17.45 -4.83
CA LYS A 406 41.38 -17.87 -5.24
C LYS A 406 42.45 -16.85 -4.83
N LEU A 407 42.17 -15.55 -4.98
CA LEU A 407 43.09 -14.47 -4.63
C LEU A 407 43.35 -14.42 -3.11
N LEU A 408 42.28 -14.48 -2.31
CA LEU A 408 42.31 -14.33 -0.85
C LEU A 408 42.55 -15.64 -0.09
N LYS A 409 42.73 -16.77 -0.80
CA LYS A 409 42.93 -18.11 -0.21
C LYS A 409 41.88 -18.48 0.85
N VAL A 410 40.61 -18.17 0.56
CA VAL A 410 39.48 -18.38 1.47
C VAL A 410 39.26 -19.88 1.76
N PRO A 411 39.01 -20.32 3.01
CA PRO A 411 38.69 -21.71 3.36
C PRO A 411 37.40 -22.23 2.70
N ASP A 412 37.34 -23.53 2.35
CA ASP A 412 36.19 -24.12 1.63
C ASP A 412 34.86 -24.05 2.40
N THR A 413 34.92 -24.11 3.73
CA THR A 413 33.77 -23.90 4.63
C THR A 413 33.17 -22.51 4.42
N LEU A 414 34.02 -21.49 4.42
CA LEU A 414 33.62 -20.11 4.21
C LEU A 414 33.13 -19.88 2.78
N ARG A 415 33.79 -20.46 1.77
CA ARG A 415 33.37 -20.36 0.36
C ARG A 415 31.92 -20.76 0.14
N ARG A 416 31.50 -21.94 0.64
CA ARG A 416 30.12 -22.43 0.47
C ARG A 416 29.10 -21.50 1.12
N ARG A 417 29.39 -21.03 2.33
CA ARG A 417 28.52 -20.12 3.08
C ARG A 417 28.36 -18.79 2.34
N THR A 418 29.46 -18.21 1.87
CA THR A 418 29.43 -16.96 1.13
C THR A 418 28.71 -17.13 -0.23
N GLU A 419 28.90 -18.24 -0.95
CA GLU A 419 28.15 -18.54 -2.18
C GLU A 419 26.64 -18.68 -1.93
N GLN A 420 26.25 -19.32 -0.82
CA GLN A 420 24.86 -19.42 -0.40
C GLN A 420 24.29 -18.04 -0.06
N PHE A 421 25.02 -17.24 0.72
CA PHE A 421 24.63 -15.87 1.07
C PHE A 421 24.39 -15.02 -0.18
N LEU A 422 25.35 -15.01 -1.12
CA LEU A 422 25.22 -14.30 -2.39
C LEU A 422 23.99 -14.76 -3.18
N SER A 423 23.78 -16.08 -3.26
CA SER A 423 22.65 -16.66 -3.98
C SER A 423 21.31 -16.21 -3.40
N VAL A 424 21.17 -16.26 -2.07
CA VAL A 424 19.94 -15.82 -1.37
C VAL A 424 19.70 -14.33 -1.62
N GLN A 425 20.72 -13.47 -1.51
CA GLN A 425 20.54 -12.03 -1.73
C GLN A 425 20.11 -11.70 -3.17
N ILE A 426 20.70 -12.35 -4.17
CA ILE A 426 20.29 -12.14 -5.58
C ILE A 426 18.83 -12.56 -5.79
N ILE A 427 18.42 -13.73 -5.28
CA ILE A 427 17.05 -14.23 -5.37
C ILE A 427 16.07 -13.24 -4.75
N GLU A 428 16.34 -12.77 -3.53
CA GLU A 428 15.49 -11.82 -2.80
C GLU A 428 15.33 -10.49 -3.56
N MET A 429 16.44 -9.94 -4.10
CA MET A 429 16.42 -8.71 -4.88
C MET A 429 15.63 -8.86 -6.18
N PHE A 430 15.81 -9.97 -6.91
CA PHE A 430 15.06 -10.25 -8.13
C PHE A 430 13.56 -10.43 -7.86
N ASN A 431 13.18 -11.11 -6.78
CA ASN A 431 11.78 -11.27 -6.39
C ASN A 431 11.12 -9.91 -6.08
N ALA A 432 11.81 -9.03 -5.37
CA ALA A 432 11.33 -7.68 -5.07
C ALA A 432 11.17 -6.83 -6.34
N LEU A 433 12.16 -6.87 -7.24
CA LEU A 433 12.10 -6.16 -8.51
C LEU A 433 11.00 -6.69 -9.42
N GLN A 434 10.88 -8.02 -9.56
CA GLN A 434 9.84 -8.66 -10.37
C GLN A 434 8.45 -8.19 -9.92
N THR A 435 8.23 -8.18 -8.61
CA THR A 435 6.94 -7.77 -8.05
C THR A 435 6.67 -6.29 -8.27
N SER A 436 7.71 -5.44 -8.18
CA SER A 436 7.61 -4.01 -8.49
C SER A 436 7.29 -3.76 -9.96
N THR A 437 7.93 -4.50 -10.86
CA THR A 437 7.76 -4.41 -12.30
C THR A 437 6.37 -4.87 -12.75
N ILE A 438 5.87 -5.98 -12.21
CA ILE A 438 4.48 -6.44 -12.43
C ILE A 438 3.50 -5.32 -12.05
N ALA A 439 3.70 -4.67 -10.90
CA ALA A 439 2.83 -3.61 -10.44
C ALA A 439 2.85 -2.36 -11.36
N VAL A 440 4.02 -1.99 -11.91
CA VAL A 440 4.14 -0.89 -12.88
C VAL A 440 3.43 -1.23 -14.20
N ASN A 441 3.67 -2.42 -14.76
CA ASN A 441 3.07 -2.82 -16.02
C ASN A 441 1.53 -2.94 -15.93
N GLU A 442 1.02 -3.33 -14.76
CA GLU A 442 -0.43 -3.34 -14.50
C GLU A 442 -1.06 -1.93 -14.45
N ARG A 443 -0.32 -0.89 -14.02
CA ARG A 443 -0.80 0.50 -14.13
C ARG A 443 -0.98 0.92 -15.58
N GLU A 444 -0.01 0.57 -16.44
CA GLU A 444 -0.10 0.86 -17.88
C GLU A 444 -1.25 0.08 -18.54
N ARG A 445 -1.50 -1.16 -18.10
CA ARG A 445 -2.68 -1.94 -18.52
C ARG A 445 -4.00 -1.30 -18.13
N VAL A 446 -4.10 -0.68 -16.94
CA VAL A 446 -5.31 0.06 -16.53
C VAL A 446 -5.59 1.22 -17.48
N LYS A 447 -4.58 2.01 -17.85
CA LYS A 447 -4.73 3.07 -18.85
C LYS A 447 -5.16 2.52 -20.21
N LEU A 448 -4.61 1.38 -20.61
CA LEU A 448 -4.99 0.71 -21.86
C LEU A 448 -6.44 0.21 -21.85
N ILE A 449 -6.92 -0.33 -20.72
CA ILE A 449 -8.33 -0.76 -20.57
C ILE A 449 -9.29 0.41 -20.75
N VAL A 450 -8.97 1.58 -20.18
CA VAL A 450 -9.79 2.79 -20.32
C VAL A 450 -9.77 3.29 -21.77
N ARG A 451 -8.59 3.34 -22.42
CA ARG A 451 -8.47 3.71 -23.84
C ARG A 451 -9.25 2.76 -24.76
N ASN A 452 -9.17 1.46 -24.51
CA ASN A 452 -9.92 0.47 -25.28
C ASN A 452 -11.43 0.63 -25.08
N GLY A 453 -11.87 0.89 -23.84
CA GLY A 453 -13.28 1.18 -23.56
C GLY A 453 -13.79 2.45 -24.23
N GLU A 454 -12.96 3.49 -24.32
CA GLU A 454 -13.26 4.70 -25.11
C GLU A 454 -13.45 4.34 -26.60
N GLY A 455 -12.57 3.52 -27.17
CA GLY A 455 -12.69 3.02 -28.55
C GLY A 455 -13.94 2.17 -28.79
N ASP A 456 -14.27 1.27 -27.85
CA ASP A 456 -15.48 0.45 -27.90
C ASP A 456 -16.76 1.32 -27.86
N LEU A 457 -16.79 2.37 -27.03
CA LEU A 457 -17.89 3.33 -26.97
C LEU A 457 -18.03 4.11 -28.28
N GLN A 458 -16.92 4.58 -28.85
CA GLN A 458 -16.92 5.28 -30.14
C GLN A 458 -17.46 4.40 -31.26
N LYS A 459 -17.10 3.11 -31.26
CA LYS A 459 -17.63 2.14 -32.23
C LYS A 459 -19.14 1.95 -32.08
N LEU A 460 -19.64 1.77 -30.86
CA LEU A 460 -21.09 1.65 -30.61
C LEU A 460 -21.85 2.92 -31.05
N ILE A 461 -21.28 4.10 -30.82
CA ILE A 461 -21.83 5.37 -31.31
C ILE A 461 -21.91 5.38 -32.83
N GLN A 462 -20.84 4.97 -33.52
CA GLN A 462 -20.80 4.91 -34.98
C GLN A 462 -21.80 3.90 -35.56
N ASP A 463 -21.92 2.72 -34.95
CA ASP A 463 -22.86 1.68 -35.40
C ASP A 463 -24.32 2.19 -35.35
N VAL A 464 -24.68 2.92 -34.30
CA VAL A 464 -26.02 3.54 -34.18
C VAL A 464 -26.21 4.64 -35.22
N ILE A 465 -25.21 5.50 -35.45
CA ILE A 465 -25.27 6.55 -36.47
C ILE A 465 -25.45 5.92 -37.87
N GLN A 466 -24.68 4.89 -38.21
CA GLN A 466 -24.74 4.20 -39.50
C GLN A 466 -26.06 3.46 -39.74
N SER A 467 -26.77 3.08 -38.67
CA SER A 467 -28.09 2.46 -38.78
C SER A 467 -29.17 3.42 -39.31
N GLY A 468 -28.91 4.73 -39.33
CA GLY A 468 -29.85 5.75 -39.81
C GLY A 468 -31.07 5.98 -38.90
N GLN A 469 -31.04 5.48 -37.66
CA GLN A 469 -32.14 5.57 -36.71
C GLN A 469 -32.29 7.01 -36.16
N GLN A 470 -33.46 7.62 -36.37
CA GLN A 470 -33.80 8.93 -35.79
C GLN A 470 -34.44 8.78 -34.40
N MET A 471 -34.12 9.71 -33.50
CA MET A 471 -34.56 9.68 -32.10
C MET A 471 -34.97 11.07 -31.60
N SER A 472 -35.86 11.13 -30.62
CA SER A 472 -36.06 12.34 -29.81
C SER A 472 -34.85 12.60 -28.89
N ILE A 473 -34.71 13.84 -28.39
CA ILE A 473 -33.64 14.20 -27.44
C ILE A 473 -33.64 13.30 -26.20
N GLN A 474 -34.81 12.91 -25.70
CA GLN A 474 -34.94 12.03 -24.53
C GLN A 474 -34.51 10.60 -24.85
N GLU A 475 -34.89 10.06 -26.00
CA GLU A 475 -34.49 8.72 -26.44
C GLU A 475 -32.99 8.64 -26.70
N ALA A 476 -32.42 9.63 -27.41
CA ALA A 476 -30.99 9.73 -27.67
C ALA A 476 -30.19 9.86 -26.37
N SER A 477 -30.63 10.71 -25.45
CA SER A 477 -30.00 10.84 -24.13
C SER A 477 -30.03 9.53 -23.34
N THR A 478 -31.16 8.83 -23.37
CA THR A 478 -31.34 7.55 -22.66
C THR A 478 -30.47 6.45 -23.25
N GLN A 479 -30.42 6.35 -24.58
CA GLN A 479 -29.62 5.36 -25.28
C GLN A 479 -28.12 5.60 -25.10
N PHE A 480 -27.66 6.85 -25.20
CA PHE A 480 -26.27 7.19 -24.91
C PHE A 480 -25.88 6.83 -23.48
N ASN A 481 -26.69 7.26 -22.50
CA ASN A 481 -26.43 6.96 -21.09
C ASN A 481 -26.34 5.44 -20.87
N ARG A 482 -27.22 4.65 -21.49
CA ARG A 482 -27.19 3.19 -21.41
C ARG A 482 -25.91 2.59 -22.02
N MET A 483 -25.48 3.05 -23.19
CA MET A 483 -24.22 2.62 -23.81
C MET A 483 -23.01 2.97 -22.94
N PHE A 484 -22.97 4.22 -22.46
CA PHE A 484 -21.91 4.72 -21.59
C PHE A 484 -21.83 3.92 -20.28
N ASP A 485 -22.97 3.71 -19.61
CA ASP A 485 -23.04 2.96 -18.36
C ASP A 485 -22.62 1.49 -18.55
N ASN A 486 -22.98 0.86 -19.69
CA ASN A 486 -22.54 -0.49 -20.01
C ASN A 486 -21.01 -0.59 -20.19
N ILE A 487 -20.40 0.37 -20.90
CA ILE A 487 -18.93 0.43 -21.09
C ILE A 487 -18.24 0.71 -19.76
N LEU A 488 -18.74 1.68 -18.98
CA LEU A 488 -18.20 2.00 -17.66
C LEU A 488 -18.30 0.81 -16.71
N GLN A 489 -19.40 0.06 -16.73
CA GLN A 489 -19.53 -1.20 -15.98
C GLN A 489 -18.56 -2.28 -16.49
N SER A 490 -18.35 -2.41 -17.80
CA SER A 490 -17.38 -3.34 -18.39
C SER A 490 -15.96 -3.04 -17.94
N ILE A 491 -15.54 -1.76 -17.96
CA ILE A 491 -14.25 -1.30 -17.44
C ILE A 491 -14.13 -1.62 -15.95
N LYS A 492 -15.15 -1.30 -15.14
CA LYS A 492 -15.17 -1.58 -13.70
C LYS A 492 -15.10 -3.08 -13.40
N ARG A 493 -15.78 -3.95 -14.17
CA ARG A 493 -15.73 -5.42 -14.01
C ARG A 493 -14.36 -6.02 -14.31
N ARG A 494 -13.52 -5.36 -15.11
CA ARG A 494 -12.13 -5.80 -15.38
C ARG A 494 -11.19 -5.50 -14.21
N PHE A 495 -11.58 -4.63 -13.28
CA PHE A 495 -10.89 -4.48 -12.02
C PHE A 495 -11.32 -5.60 -11.07
N ILE A 496 -10.39 -6.48 -10.71
CA ILE A 496 -10.64 -7.60 -9.78
C ILE A 496 -10.00 -7.25 -8.42
N PRO A 497 -10.78 -6.75 -7.44
CA PRO A 497 -10.27 -6.28 -6.14
C PRO A 497 -9.39 -7.28 -5.43
N GLU A 498 -9.82 -8.54 -5.38
CA GLU A 498 -9.12 -9.62 -4.68
C GLU A 498 -7.74 -9.90 -5.31
N LYS A 499 -7.67 -9.94 -6.65
CA LYS A 499 -6.40 -10.15 -7.36
C LYS A 499 -5.42 -9.00 -7.09
N ARG A 500 -5.91 -7.76 -7.08
CA ARG A 500 -5.11 -6.56 -6.80
C ARG A 500 -4.60 -6.51 -5.37
N LEU A 501 -5.45 -6.85 -4.40
CA LEU A 501 -5.05 -6.90 -3.00
C LEU A 501 -3.98 -7.98 -2.75
N LYS A 502 -4.13 -9.18 -3.34
CA LYS A 502 -3.12 -10.24 -3.27
C LYS A 502 -1.77 -9.81 -3.85
N GLN A 503 -1.79 -9.12 -4.99
CA GLN A 503 -0.58 -8.57 -5.63
C GLN A 503 0.07 -7.47 -4.76
N ALA A 504 -0.72 -6.55 -4.22
CA ALA A 504 -0.27 -5.53 -3.28
C ALA A 504 0.43 -6.16 -2.08
N MET A 505 -0.17 -7.18 -1.47
CA MET A 505 0.40 -7.86 -0.31
C MET A 505 1.71 -8.56 -0.65
N LYS A 506 1.78 -9.28 -1.78
CA LYS A 506 3.02 -9.92 -2.24
C LYS A 506 4.13 -8.88 -2.45
N HIS A 507 3.81 -7.72 -3.02
CA HIS A 507 4.75 -6.63 -3.23
C HIS A 507 5.30 -6.08 -1.91
N ILE A 508 4.41 -5.72 -0.98
CA ILE A 508 4.81 -5.15 0.31
C ILE A 508 5.56 -6.16 1.15
N PHE A 509 5.05 -7.39 1.27
CA PHE A 509 5.71 -8.44 2.03
C PHE A 509 7.13 -8.69 1.54
N THR A 510 7.33 -8.86 0.22
CA THR A 510 8.65 -9.15 -0.35
C THR A 510 9.63 -8.02 -0.10
N ASN A 511 9.21 -6.76 -0.26
CA ASN A 511 10.07 -5.60 -0.01
C ASN A 511 10.32 -5.35 1.48
N TYR A 512 9.35 -5.66 2.35
CA TYR A 512 9.48 -5.53 3.81
C TYR A 512 10.43 -6.57 4.39
N ASN A 513 10.32 -7.83 3.94
CA ASN A 513 11.13 -8.94 4.40
C ASN A 513 12.63 -8.80 4.07
N ILE A 514 13.01 -7.94 3.10
CA ILE A 514 14.41 -7.60 2.83
C ILE A 514 15.06 -6.95 4.07
N TYR A 515 14.31 -6.11 4.78
CA TYR A 515 14.80 -5.32 5.91
C TYR A 515 14.53 -5.99 7.26
N GLU A 516 13.41 -6.70 7.39
CA GLU A 516 13.05 -7.42 8.61
C GLU A 516 13.09 -8.94 8.38
N LYS A 517 14.21 -9.56 8.77
CA LYS A 517 14.52 -10.98 8.47
C LYS A 517 14.22 -11.96 9.61
N GLN A 518 14.11 -11.47 10.84
CA GLN A 518 14.10 -12.34 12.03
C GLN A 518 12.72 -12.50 12.65
N CYS A 519 11.90 -11.45 12.61
CA CYS A 519 10.61 -11.45 13.31
C CYS A 519 9.41 -11.59 12.37
N LEU A 520 9.58 -11.51 11.04
CA LEU A 520 8.44 -11.56 10.11
C LEU A 520 7.96 -13.00 9.88
N PRO A 521 6.64 -13.29 10.01
CA PRO A 521 6.09 -14.61 9.71
C PRO A 521 6.22 -14.97 8.22
N HIS A 522 6.21 -16.27 7.91
CA HIS A 522 6.24 -16.75 6.52
C HIS A 522 5.08 -16.15 5.69
N TYR A 523 5.33 -15.82 4.41
CA TYR A 523 4.34 -15.19 3.53
C TYR A 523 2.98 -15.90 3.56
N ALA A 524 2.97 -17.23 3.49
CA ALA A 524 1.73 -18.02 3.53
C ALA A 524 0.91 -17.79 4.81
N TYR A 525 1.57 -17.59 5.95
CA TYR A 525 0.92 -17.27 7.21
C TYR A 525 0.25 -15.90 7.13
N ILE A 526 0.98 -14.86 6.71
CA ILE A 526 0.41 -13.51 6.57
C ILE A 526 -0.69 -13.48 5.51
N ALA A 527 -0.50 -14.19 4.38
CA ALA A 527 -1.46 -14.27 3.28
C ALA A 527 -2.79 -14.86 3.74
N ASN A 528 -2.75 -15.90 4.55
CA ASN A 528 -3.95 -16.50 5.12
C ASN A 528 -4.68 -15.55 6.07
N HIS A 529 -3.96 -14.68 6.80
CA HIS A 529 -4.57 -13.64 7.63
C HIS A 529 -5.05 -12.43 6.81
N PHE A 530 -4.55 -12.26 5.58
CA PHE A 530 -4.90 -11.16 4.67
C PHE A 530 -6.10 -11.43 3.75
N ILE A 531 -6.29 -12.70 3.35
CA ILE A 531 -7.46 -13.17 2.56
C ILE A 531 -8.79 -12.83 3.26
N MET A 532 -8.73 -12.55 4.57
CA MET A 532 -9.84 -12.11 5.42
C MET A 532 -10.35 -10.70 5.06
N LEU A 533 -9.47 -9.79 4.63
CA LEU A 533 -9.82 -8.44 4.18
C LEU A 533 -10.44 -8.46 2.77
N SER A 534 -10.06 -9.44 1.93
CA SER A 534 -10.68 -9.58 0.59
C SER A 534 -12.13 -10.07 0.61
N ASN A 535 -12.61 -10.68 1.70
CA ASN A 535 -14.00 -11.15 1.83
C ASN A 535 -15.00 -10.04 2.23
N ILE A 536 -14.54 -8.79 2.29
CA ILE A 536 -15.37 -7.63 2.60
C ILE A 536 -15.94 -7.12 1.28
N ASN A 537 -16.89 -7.87 0.73
CA ASN A 537 -17.70 -7.42 -0.39
C ASN A 537 -18.59 -6.26 0.09
N ASP A 538 -18.49 -5.15 -0.65
CA ASP A 538 -19.37 -3.97 -0.71
C ASP A 538 -19.02 -2.70 0.10
N SER A 539 -18.02 -2.70 0.98
CA SER A 539 -17.56 -1.45 1.61
C SER A 539 -16.03 -1.40 1.66
N GLN A 540 -15.45 -0.53 0.83
CA GLN A 540 -14.01 -0.21 0.83
C GLN A 540 -13.58 0.17 2.26
N LEU A 541 -12.86 -0.71 2.94
CA LEU A 541 -12.19 -0.34 4.19
C LEU A 541 -11.08 0.63 3.85
N SER A 542 -11.11 1.81 4.43
CA SER A 542 -9.99 2.74 4.37
C SER A 542 -8.84 2.24 5.24
N ILE A 543 -7.63 2.73 4.99
CA ILE A 543 -6.52 2.58 5.94
C ILE A 543 -6.89 2.99 7.38
N ASP A 544 -7.76 3.99 7.56
CA ASP A 544 -8.19 4.44 8.88
C ASP A 544 -9.09 3.41 9.57
N ASP A 545 -9.97 2.73 8.83
CA ASP A 545 -10.79 1.65 9.38
C ASP A 545 -9.92 0.46 9.83
N VAL A 546 -8.86 0.15 9.07
CA VAL A 546 -7.91 -0.93 9.43
C VAL A 546 -7.03 -0.53 10.61
N ALA A 547 -6.55 0.72 10.64
CA ALA A 547 -5.75 1.27 11.72
C ALA A 547 -6.55 1.34 13.03
N ASP A 548 -7.76 1.88 12.98
CA ASP A 548 -8.66 1.99 14.12
C ASP A 548 -9.04 0.61 14.63
N GLU A 549 -9.27 -0.38 13.76
CA GLU A 549 -9.52 -1.74 14.24
C GLU A 549 -8.29 -2.39 14.86
N ILE A 550 -7.07 -2.17 14.35
CA ILE A 550 -5.85 -2.65 15.04
C ILE A 550 -5.76 -2.02 16.43
N VAL A 551 -5.96 -0.71 16.56
CA VAL A 551 -5.96 -0.01 17.85
C VAL A 551 -7.06 -0.56 18.76
N ILE A 552 -8.30 -0.67 18.28
CA ILE A 552 -9.44 -1.21 19.05
C ILE A 552 -9.18 -2.65 19.49
N LEU A 553 -8.54 -3.48 18.67
CA LEU A 553 -8.19 -4.86 19.03
C LEU A 553 -7.22 -4.91 20.21
N PHE A 554 -6.18 -4.06 20.17
CA PHE A 554 -5.19 -3.94 21.24
C PHE A 554 -5.72 -3.22 22.48
N THR A 555 -6.61 -2.23 22.32
CA THR A 555 -7.29 -1.55 23.43
C THR A 555 -8.33 -2.44 24.09
N ARG A 556 -9.06 -3.27 23.33
CA ARG A 556 -10.00 -4.28 23.87
C ARG A 556 -9.28 -5.41 24.61
N LEU A 557 -8.09 -5.81 24.15
CA LEU A 557 -7.20 -6.69 24.90
C LEU A 557 -6.85 -6.12 26.28
N GLY A 558 -6.70 -4.80 26.41
CA GLY A 558 -6.55 -4.11 27.70
C GLY A 558 -7.86 -4.02 28.50
N TYR A 559 -8.98 -3.65 27.87
CA TYR A 559 -10.25 -3.37 28.57
C TYR A 559 -10.99 -4.62 29.08
N GLN A 560 -11.04 -5.73 28.33
CA GLN A 560 -11.82 -6.92 28.75
C GLN A 560 -11.27 -7.57 30.02
N LYS A 561 -9.97 -7.44 30.30
CA LYS A 561 -9.37 -7.95 31.52
C LYS A 561 -9.56 -7.07 32.75
N SER A 562 -9.74 -5.75 32.58
CA SER A 562 -10.17 -4.89 33.70
C SER A 562 -11.47 -5.40 34.31
N SER A 563 -12.40 -5.96 33.52
CA SER A 563 -13.68 -6.51 33.99
C SER A 563 -13.64 -7.96 34.52
N VAL A 564 -12.68 -8.77 34.05
CA VAL A 564 -12.50 -10.16 34.53
C VAL A 564 -11.67 -10.20 35.83
N ILE A 565 -10.72 -9.27 35.98
CA ILE A 565 -9.83 -9.18 37.15
C ILE A 565 -10.49 -8.39 38.30
N THR A 566 -11.48 -7.53 38.02
CA THR A 566 -12.24 -6.78 39.06
C THR A 566 -13.38 -7.57 39.70
N HIS A 567 -13.36 -8.91 39.71
CA HIS A 567 -14.25 -9.66 40.59
C HIS A 567 -13.92 -9.30 42.04
N SER A 568 -14.90 -8.65 42.70
CA SER A 568 -14.84 -8.20 44.08
C SER A 568 -14.18 -9.24 44.98
N TYR A 569 -13.12 -8.83 45.67
CA TYR A 569 -12.39 -9.64 46.62
C TYR A 569 -13.38 -10.24 47.64
N ASN A 570 -13.68 -11.53 47.50
CA ASN A 570 -14.41 -12.28 48.52
C ASN A 570 -13.37 -12.95 49.42
N PRO A 571 -13.18 -12.50 50.67
CA PRO A 571 -12.11 -12.98 51.56
C PRO A 571 -12.26 -14.46 51.98
N LYS A 572 -13.24 -15.20 51.43
CA LYS A 572 -13.56 -16.59 51.80
C LYS A 572 -13.23 -17.65 50.74
N THR A 573 -12.71 -17.31 49.56
CA THR A 573 -12.37 -18.31 48.53
C THR A 573 -10.91 -18.78 48.62
N GLN A 574 -10.71 -20.11 48.66
CA GLN A 574 -9.41 -20.78 48.60
C GLN A 574 -8.94 -20.93 47.14
N TYR A 575 -7.62 -20.79 46.90
CA TYR A 575 -6.99 -20.89 45.57
C TYR A 575 -6.00 -22.07 45.49
N SER A 576 -5.80 -22.62 44.29
CA SER A 576 -4.86 -23.72 44.03
C SER A 576 -3.43 -23.22 43.76
N ILE A 577 -2.43 -24.07 44.04
CA ILE A 577 -0.99 -23.80 43.78
C ILE A 577 -0.71 -23.45 42.30
N ASP A 578 -1.43 -24.04 41.35
CA ASP A 578 -1.29 -23.68 39.92
C ASP A 578 -1.71 -22.23 39.62
N MET A 579 -2.73 -21.72 40.32
CA MET A 579 -3.13 -20.31 40.21
C MET A 579 -2.05 -19.39 40.80
N ILE A 580 -1.34 -19.85 41.83
CA ILE A 580 -0.26 -19.13 42.52
C ILE A 580 1.05 -19.15 41.70
N TYR A 581 1.37 -20.27 41.02
CA TYR A 581 2.52 -20.37 40.12
C TYR A 581 2.37 -19.51 38.86
N ASN A 582 1.14 -19.40 38.34
CA ASN A 582 0.82 -18.49 37.24
C ASN A 582 1.00 -17.02 37.65
N LEU A 583 0.83 -16.69 38.94
CA LEU A 583 1.06 -15.33 39.47
C LEU A 583 2.54 -14.94 39.58
N ILE A 584 3.46 -15.91 39.64
CA ILE A 584 4.92 -15.64 39.75
C ILE A 584 5.57 -15.51 38.36
N TYR A 585 4.97 -16.08 37.31
CA TYR A 585 5.37 -15.96 35.90
C TYR A 585 4.47 -15.02 35.06
N LEU A 586 3.85 -14.06 35.73
CA LEU A 586 2.65 -13.32 35.29
C LEU A 586 2.76 -12.56 33.95
N ASN A 587 3.93 -12.32 33.36
CA ASN A 587 4.01 -11.38 32.24
C ASN A 587 4.37 -11.94 30.86
N LYS A 588 4.87 -13.17 30.74
CA LYS A 588 5.02 -13.80 29.42
C LYS A 588 3.95 -14.85 29.18
N GLN A 589 3.88 -15.84 30.06
CA GLN A 589 2.89 -16.92 29.96
C GLN A 589 1.47 -16.44 30.25
N LEU A 590 1.26 -15.45 31.12
CA LEU A 590 -0.09 -14.95 31.38
C LEU A 590 -0.57 -13.97 30.30
N LEU A 591 0.33 -13.25 29.62
CA LEU A 591 0.01 -12.49 28.41
C LEU A 591 -0.27 -13.43 27.23
N GLU A 592 0.54 -14.47 27.03
CA GLU A 592 0.34 -15.52 26.01
C GLU A 592 -0.92 -16.37 26.29
N ALA A 593 -1.17 -16.74 27.54
CA ALA A 593 -2.35 -17.50 27.96
C ALA A 593 -3.61 -16.62 27.98
N ALA A 594 -3.52 -15.35 28.37
CA ALA A 594 -4.62 -14.40 28.25
C ALA A 594 -5.01 -14.14 26.81
N TYR A 595 -4.03 -13.96 25.93
CA TYR A 595 -4.25 -13.84 24.49
C TYR A 595 -4.90 -15.13 23.95
N THR A 596 -4.39 -16.31 24.33
CA THR A 596 -4.92 -17.61 23.89
C THR A 596 -6.32 -17.89 24.47
N GLN A 597 -6.61 -17.50 25.71
CA GLN A 597 -7.91 -17.65 26.35
C GLN A 597 -8.94 -16.65 25.81
N PHE A 598 -8.54 -15.40 25.58
CA PHE A 598 -9.34 -14.38 24.87
C PHE A 598 -9.78 -14.90 23.50
N ILE A 599 -8.86 -15.45 22.71
CA ILE A 599 -9.14 -16.08 21.43
C ILE A 599 -10.18 -17.22 21.57
N ASN A 600 -10.11 -18.01 22.64
CA ASN A 600 -11.03 -19.13 22.89
C ASN A 600 -12.41 -18.69 23.43
N GLU A 601 -12.50 -17.62 24.22
CA GLU A 601 -13.75 -17.05 24.74
C GLU A 601 -14.47 -16.16 23.69
N PHE A 602 -13.71 -15.42 22.89
CA PHE A 602 -14.21 -14.71 21.72
C PHE A 602 -14.95 -15.66 20.76
N ASN A 603 -14.35 -16.83 20.49
CA ASN A 603 -14.96 -17.94 19.73
C ASN A 603 -16.26 -18.47 20.36
N ARG A 604 -16.39 -18.49 21.70
CA ARG A 604 -17.59 -18.98 22.40
C ARG A 604 -18.73 -17.95 22.42
N SER A 605 -18.41 -16.66 22.56
CA SER A 605 -19.43 -15.59 22.60
C SER A 605 -20.14 -15.40 21.26
N LEU A 606 -19.47 -15.73 20.14
CA LEU A 606 -20.04 -15.69 18.79
C LEU A 606 -20.97 -16.87 18.48
N GLY A 607 -21.00 -17.91 19.32
CA GLY A 607 -21.95 -19.02 19.22
C GLY A 607 -23.29 -18.79 19.93
N ASN A 608 -23.39 -17.80 20.84
CA ASN A 608 -24.50 -17.71 21.81
C ASN A 608 -25.15 -16.32 21.91
N HIS A 609 -25.48 -15.67 20.78
CA HIS A 609 -26.40 -14.53 20.82
C HIS A 609 -27.60 -14.71 19.87
N GLN A 610 -28.65 -15.34 20.42
CA GLN A 610 -30.03 -15.08 20.03
C GLN A 610 -30.55 -13.83 20.77
N LEU A 611 -31.14 -12.92 19.98
CA LEU A 611 -32.20 -11.95 20.31
C LEU A 611 -31.93 -10.88 21.38
N ILE A 612 -31.81 -9.59 20.98
CA ILE A 612 -32.63 -8.39 21.37
C ILE A 612 -32.46 -7.28 20.29
N ASP A 613 -33.56 -6.57 19.95
CA ASP A 613 -33.80 -5.47 18.96
C ASP A 613 -32.67 -4.44 18.70
N ARG A 614 -32.25 -4.08 17.47
CA ARG A 614 -32.84 -3.40 16.27
C ARG A 614 -33.14 -1.89 16.39
N SER A 615 -32.22 -1.06 15.87
CA SER A 615 -32.52 -0.14 14.74
C SER A 615 -31.38 0.80 14.29
N GLN A 616 -30.21 0.88 14.95
CA GLN A 616 -29.15 1.84 14.51
C GLN A 616 -27.71 1.30 14.35
N HIS A 617 -27.49 -0.02 14.37
CA HIS A 617 -26.13 -0.61 14.39
C HIS A 617 -25.75 -1.50 13.21
N HIS A 618 -26.43 -1.40 12.06
CA HIS A 618 -26.19 -2.32 10.93
C HIS A 618 -24.78 -2.25 10.31
N ASN A 619 -24.03 -1.15 10.47
CA ASN A 619 -22.63 -1.08 10.02
C ASN A 619 -21.60 -1.51 11.09
N LYS A 620 -21.87 -1.30 12.39
CA LYS A 620 -20.93 -1.69 13.47
C LYS A 620 -21.04 -3.17 13.87
N GLY A 621 -22.18 -3.82 13.62
CA GLY A 621 -22.38 -5.26 13.93
C GLY A 621 -21.66 -6.21 12.98
N LYS A 622 -21.51 -5.85 11.69
CA LYS A 622 -20.85 -6.70 10.67
C LYS A 622 -19.33 -6.73 10.77
N VAL A 623 -18.71 -5.64 11.26
CA VAL A 623 -17.26 -5.60 11.55
C VAL A 623 -16.96 -6.45 12.80
N ARG A 624 -17.82 -6.36 13.81
CA ARG A 624 -17.67 -7.03 15.12
C ARG A 624 -17.75 -8.56 15.06
N SER A 625 -18.53 -9.13 14.13
CA SER A 625 -18.59 -10.59 13.91
C SER A 625 -17.50 -11.14 12.99
N ARG A 626 -16.81 -10.27 12.23
CA ARG A 626 -15.79 -10.65 11.23
C ARG A 626 -14.36 -10.62 11.78
N LEU A 627 -14.17 -10.13 13.00
CA LEU A 627 -12.92 -10.22 13.78
C LEU A 627 -12.61 -11.64 14.32
N ASN A 628 -13.42 -12.65 13.98
CA ASN A 628 -13.23 -14.09 14.27
C ASN A 628 -11.99 -14.74 13.62
N LEU A 629 -11.08 -13.93 13.09
CA LEU A 629 -10.11 -14.34 12.09
C LEU A 629 -8.65 -14.10 12.54
N PHE A 630 -8.43 -13.48 13.70
CA PHE A 630 -7.10 -13.34 14.33
C PHE A 630 -6.65 -14.58 15.12
N ILE A 631 -7.14 -15.75 14.72
CA ILE A 631 -7.10 -17.03 15.45
C ILE A 631 -6.49 -18.05 14.45
N PRO A 632 -5.23 -18.58 14.52
CA PRO A 632 -4.18 -18.54 15.55
C PRO A 632 -2.70 -18.44 15.05
N PRO A 633 -1.69 -18.28 15.93
CA PRO A 633 -0.38 -18.96 15.77
C PRO A 633 -0.17 -20.16 16.70
N PHE A 634 -1.07 -20.41 17.67
CA PHE A 634 -0.81 -21.32 18.79
C PHE A 634 -1.40 -22.73 18.67
N ARG A 635 -1.88 -23.15 17.48
CA ARG A 635 -2.41 -24.51 17.29
C ARG A 635 -1.34 -25.48 16.81
N GLU A 636 -0.36 -25.76 17.66
CA GLU A 636 0.36 -27.04 17.56
C GLU A 636 0.95 -27.44 18.90
N LYS A 637 0.10 -28.05 19.74
CA LYS A 637 0.34 -29.34 20.43
C LYS A 637 -0.81 -29.63 21.40
N ARG A 638 -1.84 -30.32 20.89
CA ARG A 638 -2.70 -31.16 21.73
C ARG A 638 -1.87 -32.38 22.16
N ALA A 639 -1.18 -32.28 23.29
CA ALA A 639 -0.68 -33.43 24.04
C ALA A 639 -0.36 -33.01 25.49
N ALA A 640 -1.38 -32.62 26.25
CA ALA A 640 -1.32 -32.57 27.71
C ALA A 640 -2.75 -32.71 28.26
N LYS A 641 -3.27 -33.94 28.19
CA LYS A 641 -4.36 -34.39 29.05
C LYS A 641 -3.71 -35.18 30.18
N GLN A 642 -4.20 -34.98 31.41
CA GLN A 642 -3.78 -35.55 32.70
C GLN A 642 -2.59 -34.77 33.30
N PHE A 643 -2.67 -34.14 34.47
CA PHE A 643 -3.23 -34.59 35.74
C PHE A 643 -3.93 -33.46 36.52
N GLN A 644 -5.02 -33.81 37.20
CA GLN A 644 -5.63 -33.06 38.30
C GLN A 644 -5.01 -33.54 39.62
N SER A 645 -4.56 -32.64 40.50
CA SER A 645 -4.81 -32.74 41.95
C SER A 645 -4.43 -31.43 42.66
N SER A 646 -5.38 -30.92 43.44
CA SER A 646 -5.40 -29.59 44.08
C SER A 646 -4.84 -29.61 45.51
N VAL A 647 -3.88 -28.75 45.82
CA VAL A 647 -3.53 -28.36 47.22
C VAL A 647 -3.92 -26.90 47.44
N MET A 648 -4.64 -26.63 48.53
CA MET A 648 -5.27 -25.35 48.88
C MET A 648 -4.52 -24.67 50.04
N ILE A 649 -4.22 -23.36 49.92
CA ILE A 649 -3.48 -22.58 50.94
C ILE A 649 -4.36 -21.44 51.47
N THR A 650 -4.25 -21.12 52.77
CA THR A 650 -5.07 -20.12 53.47
C THR A 650 -4.50 -18.69 53.40
N THR A 651 -5.40 -17.70 53.42
CA THR A 651 -5.19 -16.25 53.20
C THR A 651 -4.15 -15.57 54.12
N GLU A 652 -3.90 -16.11 55.31
CA GLU A 652 -2.89 -15.57 56.25
C GLU A 652 -1.45 -15.84 55.81
N LYS A 653 -1.18 -17.03 55.25
CA LYS A 653 0.16 -17.36 54.72
C LYS A 653 0.50 -16.56 53.46
N PHE A 654 -0.53 -16.15 52.71
CA PHE A 654 -0.42 -15.30 51.53
C PHE A 654 0.04 -13.87 51.86
N GLN A 655 -0.52 -13.25 52.91
CA GLN A 655 -0.12 -11.89 53.32
C GLN A 655 1.29 -11.83 53.92
N LEU A 656 1.73 -12.90 54.60
CA LEU A 656 3.09 -13.02 55.12
C LEU A 656 4.13 -13.22 54.00
N ALA A 657 3.84 -14.09 53.02
CA ALA A 657 4.75 -14.34 51.90
C ALA A 657 4.95 -13.10 50.99
N ILE A 658 3.90 -12.31 50.76
CA ILE A 658 4.01 -11.05 49.98
C ILE A 658 4.75 -9.95 50.78
N ARG A 659 4.51 -9.84 52.10
CA ARG A 659 5.26 -8.90 52.96
C ARG A 659 6.75 -9.21 53.03
N ASP A 660 7.10 -10.50 53.06
CA ASP A 660 8.48 -10.93 53.13
C ASP A 660 9.20 -10.78 51.79
N HIS A 661 8.49 -10.90 50.66
CA HIS A 661 9.06 -10.62 49.33
C HIS A 661 9.26 -9.11 49.07
N ILE A 662 8.31 -8.26 49.47
CA ILE A 662 8.41 -6.79 49.31
C ILE A 662 9.48 -6.16 50.24
N ARG A 663 9.90 -6.86 51.31
CA ARG A 663 10.91 -6.37 52.25
C ARG A 663 12.37 -6.52 51.78
N TYR A 664 12.65 -7.37 50.78
CA TYR A 664 14.03 -7.72 50.40
C TYR A 664 14.58 -7.01 49.16
N GLU A 665 13.72 -6.34 48.37
CA GLU A 665 14.17 -5.38 47.35
C GLU A 665 13.74 -4.00 47.82
N LYS A 666 14.70 -3.09 48.08
CA LYS A 666 14.38 -1.68 48.33
C LYS A 666 13.54 -1.16 47.16
N PRO A 667 12.26 -0.81 47.36
CA PRO A 667 11.60 0.09 46.45
C PRO A 667 12.25 1.46 46.68
N ILE A 668 12.69 2.12 45.61
CA ILE A 668 12.62 3.58 45.62
C ILE A 668 11.19 3.90 46.03
N ILE A 669 11.05 4.71 47.08
CA ILE A 669 9.78 5.13 47.66
C ILE A 669 8.87 5.59 46.53
N LEU A 670 7.93 4.73 46.14
CA LEU A 670 6.68 5.09 45.51
C LEU A 670 5.64 4.88 46.59
N GLU A 671 5.50 5.88 47.46
CA GLU A 671 4.23 6.10 48.14
C GLU A 671 3.15 6.14 47.03
N GLU A 672 2.18 5.22 47.14
CA GLU A 672 0.92 5.17 46.38
C GLU A 672 0.85 4.69 44.92
N THR A 673 1.88 4.15 44.28
CA THR A 673 1.67 3.52 42.96
C THR A 673 1.66 1.99 43.05
N ARG A 674 0.44 1.45 43.07
CA ARG A 674 0.14 0.10 42.57
C ARG A 674 0.96 -0.15 41.30
N ILE A 675 1.53 -1.34 41.13
CA ILE A 675 1.95 -1.81 39.80
C ILE A 675 0.72 -1.64 38.92
N ASN A 676 0.73 -0.58 38.11
CA ASN A 676 -0.44 -0.23 37.35
C ASN A 676 -0.37 -1.14 36.13
N GLU A 677 -1.03 -2.29 36.15
CA GLU A 677 -1.14 -3.19 34.99
C GLU A 677 -1.69 -2.43 33.77
N ASP A 678 -2.46 -1.36 34.02
CA ASP A 678 -2.84 -0.36 33.02
C ASP A 678 -1.61 0.27 32.38
N SER A 679 -0.52 0.59 33.10
CA SER A 679 0.72 1.17 32.56
C SER A 679 1.42 0.30 31.52
N MET A 680 1.45 -1.03 31.68
CA MET A 680 2.12 -1.92 30.74
C MET A 680 1.30 -2.11 29.45
N TYR A 681 -0.02 -2.25 29.60
CA TYR A 681 -0.94 -2.26 28.47
C TYR A 681 -1.01 -0.90 27.79
N PHE A 682 -0.97 0.20 28.54
CA PHE A 682 -0.85 1.56 28.01
C PHE A 682 0.47 1.71 27.27
N ALA A 683 1.59 1.16 27.75
CA ALA A 683 2.88 1.23 27.05
C ALA A 683 2.83 0.49 25.70
N ILE A 684 2.30 -0.74 25.65
CA ILE A 684 2.15 -1.50 24.39
C ILE A 684 1.10 -0.84 23.47
N SER A 685 -0.05 -0.43 24.00
CA SER A 685 -1.09 0.24 23.22
C SER A 685 -0.64 1.61 22.72
N ARG A 686 0.17 2.34 23.50
CA ARG A 686 0.83 3.59 23.10
C ARG A 686 1.85 3.33 22.01
N ALA A 687 2.69 2.29 22.15
CA ALA A 687 3.66 1.92 21.11
C ALA A 687 2.97 1.55 19.79
N ILE A 688 1.84 0.82 19.84
CA ILE A 688 1.05 0.50 18.64
C ILE A 688 0.39 1.75 18.05
N ALA A 689 -0.23 2.58 18.88
CA ALA A 689 -0.82 3.85 18.44
C ALA A 689 0.24 4.77 17.83
N GLU A 690 1.45 4.78 18.38
CA GLU A 690 2.58 5.56 17.90
C GLU A 690 3.17 4.99 16.60
N ILE A 691 3.28 3.67 16.46
CA ILE A 691 3.65 3.02 15.18
C ILE A 691 2.63 3.40 14.10
N ILE A 692 1.34 3.27 14.39
CA ILE A 692 0.26 3.59 13.46
C ILE A 692 0.28 5.07 13.10
N SER A 693 0.41 5.95 14.09
CA SER A 693 0.51 7.40 13.88
C SER A 693 1.72 7.75 13.03
N ARG A 694 2.92 7.24 13.34
CA ARG A 694 4.14 7.52 12.60
C ARG A 694 4.07 6.98 11.17
N ILE A 695 3.52 5.78 10.95
CA ILE A 695 3.26 5.24 9.61
C ILE A 695 2.33 6.17 8.84
N ARG A 696 1.24 6.64 9.47
CA ARG A 696 0.29 7.59 8.88
C ARG A 696 0.96 8.92 8.51
N THR A 697 1.71 9.55 9.42
CA THR A 697 2.41 10.82 9.15
C THR A 697 3.44 10.67 8.01
N MET A 698 4.18 9.56 7.98
CA MET A 698 5.12 9.29 6.89
C MET A 698 4.43 9.05 5.54
N MET A 699 3.22 8.48 5.54
CA MET A 699 2.40 8.35 4.34
C MET A 699 1.84 9.69 3.86
N GLU A 700 1.37 10.55 4.76
CA GLU A 700 0.82 11.87 4.47
C GLU A 700 1.89 12.87 3.98
N SER A 701 3.08 12.88 4.60
CA SER A 701 4.20 13.75 4.23
C SER A 701 4.81 13.46 2.83
N ASN A 702 4.49 12.31 2.23
CA ASN A 702 4.87 11.96 0.86
C ASN A 702 3.87 12.47 -0.20
N GLY A 703 2.84 13.22 0.22
CA GLY A 703 1.75 13.71 -0.61
C GLY A 703 2.08 14.90 -1.51
N ASN A 704 2.95 14.72 -2.51
CA ASN A 704 3.04 15.62 -3.67
C ASN A 704 2.54 14.93 -4.93
N GLY A 705 1.22 14.70 -5.01
CA GLY A 705 0.40 14.64 -6.24
C GLY A 705 0.70 13.61 -7.35
N GLN A 706 1.86 12.96 -7.35
CA GLN A 706 2.22 11.90 -8.28
C GLN A 706 2.41 10.61 -7.50
N MET A 707 1.78 9.56 -8.00
CA MET A 707 1.72 8.19 -7.46
C MET A 707 3.13 7.55 -7.38
N ARG A 708 3.98 8.04 -6.46
CA ARG A 708 5.32 7.50 -6.23
C ARG A 708 5.18 6.18 -5.49
N GLN A 709 5.85 5.14 -6.01
CA GLN A 709 6.03 3.84 -5.39
C GLN A 709 6.21 3.97 -3.87
N ILE A 710 5.75 2.99 -3.09
CA ILE A 710 6.28 2.80 -1.73
C ILE A 710 7.77 2.53 -1.92
N ARG A 711 8.58 3.58 -1.77
CA ARG A 711 10.03 3.47 -1.92
C ARG A 711 10.53 2.56 -0.82
N THR A 712 11.53 1.76 -1.14
CA THR A 712 12.25 0.93 -0.19
C THR A 712 12.74 1.73 1.04
N GLU A 713 13.04 3.01 0.84
CA GLU A 713 13.37 3.99 1.90
C GLU A 713 12.27 4.14 2.96
N LEU A 714 10.98 4.15 2.56
CA LEU A 714 9.84 4.24 3.48
C LEU A 714 9.72 2.96 4.32
N ILE A 715 9.86 1.80 3.68
CA ILE A 715 9.83 0.49 4.35
C ILE A 715 10.98 0.39 5.35
N GLN A 716 12.19 0.75 4.94
CA GLN A 716 13.38 0.73 5.79
C GLN A 716 13.23 1.64 7.01
N ARG A 717 12.68 2.85 6.83
CA ARG A 717 12.39 3.76 7.95
C ARG A 717 11.36 3.18 8.91
N ILE A 718 10.29 2.58 8.40
CA ILE A 718 9.24 1.95 9.22
C ILE A 718 9.81 0.79 10.04
N VAL A 719 10.62 -0.09 9.43
CA VAL A 719 11.30 -1.18 10.13
C VAL A 719 12.22 -0.64 11.23
N GLY A 720 13.02 0.39 10.92
CA GLY A 720 13.88 1.05 11.90
C GLY A 720 13.11 1.62 13.10
N ILE A 721 12.01 2.31 12.85
CA ILE A 721 11.15 2.88 13.90
C ILE A 721 10.55 1.78 14.80
N ILE A 722 10.05 0.69 14.21
CA ILE A 722 9.47 -0.41 14.97
C ILE A 722 10.54 -1.07 15.84
N ASN A 723 11.75 -1.28 15.31
CA ASN A 723 12.85 -1.86 16.07
C ASN A 723 13.30 -0.94 17.22
N SER A 724 13.36 0.38 17.00
CA SER A 724 13.64 1.34 18.08
C SER A 724 12.55 1.34 19.16
N LEU A 725 11.27 1.27 18.78
CA LEU A 725 10.16 1.21 19.73
C LEU A 725 10.14 -0.11 20.52
N ILE A 726 10.49 -1.23 19.89
CA ILE A 726 10.67 -2.52 20.58
C ILE A 726 11.76 -2.40 21.65
N ILE A 727 12.87 -1.73 21.34
CA ILE A 727 13.97 -1.49 22.30
C ILE A 727 13.50 -0.58 23.44
N GLU A 728 12.79 0.50 23.15
CA GLU A 728 12.24 1.41 24.17
C GLU A 728 11.28 0.68 25.12
N VAL A 729 10.36 -0.14 24.59
CA VAL A 729 9.43 -0.93 25.41
C VAL A 729 10.18 -2.00 26.20
N ASP A 730 11.14 -2.69 25.61
CA ASP A 730 12.00 -3.65 26.35
C ASP A 730 12.77 -2.95 27.49
N ASN A 731 13.22 -1.71 27.30
CA ASN A 731 13.89 -0.91 28.33
C ASN A 731 12.93 -0.42 29.43
N GLU A 732 11.69 -0.03 29.10
CA GLU A 732 10.66 0.32 30.09
C GLU A 732 10.22 -0.91 30.91
N LEU A 733 10.29 -2.10 30.32
CA LEU A 733 9.97 -3.39 30.93
C LEU A 733 11.13 -3.98 31.76
N ALA A 734 12.37 -3.56 31.50
CA ALA A 734 13.58 -4.06 32.15
C ALA A 734 13.59 -3.94 33.68
N PRO A 735 13.11 -2.85 34.32
CA PRO A 735 13.01 -2.73 35.78
C PRO A 735 12.10 -3.78 36.44
N PHE A 736 11.24 -4.45 35.65
CA PHE A 736 10.35 -5.51 36.08
C PHE A 736 10.82 -6.91 35.66
N CYS A 737 12.05 -7.03 35.11
CA CYS A 737 12.62 -8.26 34.54
C CYS A 737 11.82 -8.84 33.36
N LEU A 738 11.24 -7.98 32.52
CA LEU A 738 10.40 -8.38 31.38
C LEU A 738 11.01 -7.96 30.05
N SER A 739 10.67 -8.70 29.00
CA SER A 739 10.92 -8.31 27.61
C SER A 739 9.78 -8.83 26.71
N LEU A 740 9.60 -8.15 25.59
CA LEU A 740 8.65 -8.53 24.55
C LEU A 740 9.02 -9.90 23.96
N SER A 741 8.03 -10.78 23.85
CA SER A 741 8.22 -12.07 23.20
C SER A 741 8.47 -11.91 21.69
N LEU A 742 9.12 -12.90 21.07
CA LEU A 742 9.34 -12.92 19.62
C LEU A 742 8.02 -12.80 18.84
N GLN A 743 6.93 -13.35 19.38
CA GLN A 743 5.59 -13.26 18.79
C GLN A 743 5.00 -11.85 18.87
N LEU A 744 5.20 -11.13 19.98
CA LEU A 744 4.80 -9.72 20.09
C LEU A 744 5.62 -8.83 19.14
N LYS A 745 6.94 -9.04 19.08
CA LYS A 745 7.84 -8.38 18.10
C LYS A 745 7.37 -8.62 16.66
N SER A 746 7.05 -9.87 16.33
CA SER A 746 6.48 -10.29 15.04
C SER A 746 5.14 -9.60 14.71
N THR A 747 4.31 -9.35 15.73
CA THR A 747 3.00 -8.73 15.56
C THR A 747 3.12 -7.26 15.15
N PHE A 748 4.08 -6.51 15.69
CA PHE A 748 4.33 -5.12 15.28
C PHE A 748 4.70 -5.03 13.79
N HIS A 749 5.61 -5.87 13.32
CA HIS A 749 5.99 -5.90 11.90
C HIS A 749 4.85 -6.38 10.99
N THR A 750 4.05 -7.35 11.45
CA THR A 750 2.87 -7.83 10.72
C THR A 750 1.82 -6.71 10.57
N CYS A 751 1.57 -5.93 11.63
CA CYS A 751 0.68 -4.76 11.56
C CYS A 751 1.17 -3.74 10.54
N ALA A 752 2.47 -3.46 10.50
CA ALA A 752 3.06 -2.55 9.53
C ALA A 752 2.90 -3.03 8.08
N VAL A 753 3.12 -4.32 7.81
CA VAL A 753 2.89 -4.94 6.49
C VAL A 753 1.42 -4.81 6.08
N ILE A 754 0.48 -4.98 7.01
CA ILE A 754 -0.95 -4.84 6.75
C ILE A 754 -1.32 -3.40 6.37
N LEU A 755 -0.90 -2.42 7.16
CA LEU A 755 -1.18 -1.01 6.90
C LEU A 755 -0.56 -0.54 5.58
N LEU A 756 0.68 -0.92 5.31
CA LEU A 756 1.35 -0.61 4.05
C LEU A 756 0.65 -1.23 2.83
N THR A 757 0.17 -2.47 2.98
CA THR A 757 -0.58 -3.15 1.92
C THR A 757 -1.92 -2.48 1.66
N GLN A 758 -2.66 -2.11 2.71
CA GLN A 758 -3.93 -1.40 2.59
C GLN A 758 -3.74 -0.03 1.91
N TYR A 759 -2.76 0.76 2.36
CA TYR A 759 -2.44 2.04 1.73
C TYR A 759 -2.11 1.88 0.25
N TYR A 760 -1.25 0.91 -0.08
CA TYR A 760 -0.86 0.65 -1.47
C TYR A 760 -2.07 0.28 -2.34
N TYR A 761 -2.97 -0.54 -1.80
CA TYR A 761 -4.22 -0.92 -2.45
C TYR A 761 -5.16 0.28 -2.64
N ASP A 762 -5.37 1.10 -1.61
CA ASP A 762 -6.20 2.31 -1.67
C ASP A 762 -5.70 3.29 -2.73
N GLN A 763 -4.38 3.45 -2.83
CA GLN A 763 -3.78 4.26 -3.89
C GLN A 763 -4.07 3.67 -5.28
N GLN A 764 -3.89 2.36 -5.48
CA GLN A 764 -4.21 1.71 -6.75
C GLN A 764 -5.69 1.90 -7.13
N MET A 765 -6.59 1.80 -6.15
CA MET A 765 -8.02 2.04 -6.32
C MET A 765 -8.31 3.48 -6.73
N LYS A 766 -7.78 4.46 -5.99
CA LYS A 766 -7.92 5.89 -6.32
C LYS A 766 -7.45 6.18 -7.74
N HIS A 767 -6.30 5.64 -8.13
CA HIS A 767 -5.78 5.80 -9.49
C HIS A 767 -6.68 5.17 -10.54
N PHE A 768 -7.15 3.93 -10.33
CA PHE A 768 -8.07 3.28 -11.26
C PHE A 768 -9.35 4.09 -11.46
N PHE A 769 -9.97 4.57 -10.37
CA PHE A 769 -11.19 5.38 -10.47
C PHE A 769 -10.93 6.77 -11.03
N GLN A 770 -9.80 7.40 -10.74
CA GLN A 770 -9.39 8.67 -11.37
C GLN A 770 -9.22 8.49 -12.87
N THR A 771 -8.48 7.48 -13.33
CA THR A 771 -8.31 7.20 -14.76
C THR A 771 -9.63 6.80 -15.43
N ALA A 772 -10.51 6.07 -14.74
CA ALA A 772 -11.86 5.81 -15.24
C ALA A 772 -12.73 7.08 -15.28
N SER A 773 -12.52 8.03 -14.37
CA SER A 773 -13.24 9.32 -14.36
C SER A 773 -12.81 10.26 -15.48
N GLU A 774 -11.62 10.08 -16.07
CA GLU A 774 -11.22 10.79 -17.30
C GLU A 774 -12.23 10.54 -18.43
N LEU A 775 -12.83 9.34 -18.50
CA LEU A 775 -13.91 9.05 -19.46
C LEU A 775 -15.21 9.80 -19.11
N ASP A 776 -15.48 10.02 -17.82
CA ASP A 776 -16.64 10.77 -17.34
C ASP A 776 -16.51 12.27 -17.68
N THR A 777 -15.29 12.82 -17.65
CA THR A 777 -15.05 14.21 -18.11
C THR A 777 -15.37 14.42 -19.59
N LYS A 778 -15.24 13.37 -20.41
CA LYS A 778 -15.58 13.37 -21.84
C LYS A 778 -17.04 12.99 -22.12
N LYS A 779 -17.80 12.60 -21.09
CA LYS A 779 -19.17 12.06 -21.25
C LYS A 779 -20.09 13.08 -21.90
N ASP A 780 -20.07 14.32 -21.42
CA ASP A 780 -20.98 15.35 -21.91
C ASP A 780 -20.65 15.77 -23.34
N ASP A 781 -19.37 15.79 -23.71
CA ASP A 781 -18.92 16.05 -25.09
C ASP A 781 -19.37 14.93 -26.04
N LEU A 782 -19.13 13.67 -25.68
CA LEU A 782 -19.53 12.50 -26.47
C LEU A 782 -21.06 12.37 -26.56
N LYS A 783 -21.77 12.73 -25.49
CA LYS A 783 -23.24 12.74 -25.44
C LYS A 783 -23.80 13.81 -26.36
N SER A 784 -23.25 15.02 -26.29
CA SER A 784 -23.65 16.13 -27.15
C SER A 784 -23.39 15.81 -28.61
N TYR A 785 -22.25 15.19 -28.92
CA TYR A 785 -21.95 14.66 -30.25
C TYR A 785 -22.98 13.63 -30.72
N PHE A 786 -23.24 12.59 -29.93
CA PHE A 786 -24.20 11.55 -30.27
C PHE A 786 -25.60 12.14 -30.52
N ILE A 787 -26.09 12.99 -29.61
CA ILE A 787 -27.39 13.66 -29.72
C ILE A 787 -27.45 14.50 -31.01
N SER A 788 -26.42 15.27 -31.34
CA SER A 788 -26.40 16.09 -32.56
C SER A 788 -26.48 15.30 -33.87
N MET A 789 -26.12 14.02 -33.84
CA MET A 789 -26.08 13.13 -35.01
C MET A 789 -27.36 12.32 -35.19
N VAL A 790 -28.07 11.99 -34.10
CA VAL A 790 -29.25 11.10 -34.14
C VAL A 790 -30.57 11.84 -33.87
N VAL A 791 -30.51 13.03 -33.31
CA VAL A 791 -31.69 13.90 -33.14
C VAL A 791 -31.84 14.75 -34.39
N SER A 792 -32.97 14.61 -35.07
CA SER A 792 -33.35 15.56 -36.11
C SER A 792 -33.58 16.91 -35.43
N ASN A 793 -32.77 17.92 -35.80
CA ASN A 793 -32.93 19.30 -35.34
C ASN A 793 -34.14 19.98 -36.03
N ALA A 794 -35.22 19.22 -36.20
CA ALA A 794 -36.38 19.56 -37.00
C ALA A 794 -36.94 20.92 -36.61
N SER A 795 -37.03 21.20 -35.30
CA SER A 795 -37.54 22.48 -34.79
C SER A 795 -36.65 23.68 -35.14
N ILE A 796 -35.32 23.51 -35.23
CA ILE A 796 -34.40 24.61 -35.55
C ILE A 796 -34.42 24.90 -37.05
N ASP A 797 -34.36 23.86 -37.89
CA ASP A 797 -34.47 24.01 -39.34
C ASP A 797 -35.87 24.50 -39.77
N GLU A 798 -36.93 24.06 -39.07
CA GLU A 798 -38.29 24.59 -39.23
C GLU A 798 -38.37 26.08 -38.89
N ASN A 799 -37.77 26.51 -37.78
CA ASN A 799 -37.75 27.92 -37.38
C ASN A 799 -36.98 28.79 -38.39
N TYR A 800 -35.81 28.32 -38.87
CA TYR A 800 -35.06 29.04 -39.91
C TYR A 800 -35.83 29.10 -41.22
N ALA A 801 -36.47 28.01 -41.64
CA ALA A 801 -37.32 27.98 -42.82
C ALA A 801 -38.50 28.96 -42.70
N MET A 802 -39.20 28.96 -41.56
CA MET A 802 -40.32 29.89 -41.32
C MET A 802 -39.87 31.35 -41.30
N ASN A 803 -38.71 31.66 -40.70
CA ASN A 803 -38.17 33.01 -40.66
C ASN A 803 -37.74 33.48 -42.06
N PHE A 804 -37.05 32.62 -42.82
CA PHE A 804 -36.71 32.88 -44.21
C PHE A 804 -37.97 33.16 -45.03
N ALA A 805 -38.97 32.29 -44.92
CA ALA A 805 -40.22 32.43 -45.64
C ALA A 805 -40.90 33.77 -45.26
N LYS A 806 -41.07 34.06 -43.96
CA LYS A 806 -41.66 35.33 -43.52
C LYS A 806 -40.96 36.55 -44.12
N LYS A 807 -39.63 36.63 -44.04
CA LYS A 807 -38.88 37.79 -44.52
C LYS A 807 -38.85 37.89 -46.04
N PHE A 808 -38.74 36.77 -46.76
CA PHE A 808 -38.81 36.76 -48.22
C PHE A 808 -40.19 37.25 -48.71
N LYS A 809 -41.27 36.83 -48.05
CA LYS A 809 -42.63 37.33 -48.30
C LYS A 809 -42.74 38.84 -48.10
N GLU A 810 -42.29 39.33 -46.94
CA GLU A 810 -42.31 40.76 -46.61
C GLU A 810 -41.53 41.58 -47.64
N HIS A 811 -40.38 41.07 -48.10
CA HIS A 811 -39.58 41.70 -49.13
C HIS A 811 -40.29 41.75 -50.50
N LEU A 812 -40.87 40.63 -50.95
CA LEU A 812 -41.63 40.59 -52.21
C LEU A 812 -42.83 41.54 -52.21
N ILE A 813 -43.58 41.58 -51.11
CA ILE A 813 -44.73 42.49 -50.96
C ILE A 813 -44.24 43.95 -50.98
N LYS A 814 -43.14 44.25 -50.31
CA LYS A 814 -42.54 45.59 -50.31
C LYS A 814 -42.12 46.02 -51.72
N LEU A 815 -41.44 45.15 -52.47
CA LEU A 815 -41.06 45.43 -53.86
C LEU A 815 -42.28 45.66 -54.74
N PHE A 816 -43.33 44.84 -54.61
CA PHE A 816 -44.58 45.02 -55.34
C PHE A 816 -45.22 46.39 -55.08
N ILE A 817 -45.29 46.82 -53.81
CA ILE A 817 -45.85 48.13 -53.45
C ILE A 817 -44.99 49.26 -54.02
N GLN A 818 -43.67 49.18 -53.91
CA GLN A 818 -42.76 50.21 -54.39
C GLN A 818 -42.82 50.35 -55.92
N GLU A 819 -42.79 49.25 -56.66
CA GLU A 819 -42.91 49.26 -58.12
C GLU A 819 -44.30 49.70 -58.58
N GLY A 820 -45.36 49.36 -57.82
CA GLY A 820 -46.71 49.86 -58.07
C GLY A 820 -46.78 51.39 -57.94
N GLN A 821 -46.20 51.96 -56.89
CA GLN A 821 -46.10 53.41 -56.70
C GLN A 821 -45.25 54.08 -57.80
N HIS A 822 -44.14 53.46 -58.21
CA HIS A 822 -43.35 53.97 -59.33
C HIS A 822 -44.14 53.93 -60.64
N THR A 823 -44.98 52.93 -60.84
CA THR A 823 -45.83 52.79 -62.02
C THR A 823 -46.90 53.87 -62.04
N ILE A 824 -47.62 54.09 -60.94
CA ILE A 824 -48.56 55.20 -60.78
C ILE A 824 -47.89 56.53 -61.14
N ASN A 825 -46.75 56.83 -60.52
CA ASN A 825 -46.01 58.07 -60.77
C ASN A 825 -45.55 58.22 -62.22
N ARG A 826 -45.10 57.13 -62.86
CA ARG A 826 -44.64 57.15 -64.25
C ARG A 826 -45.79 57.38 -65.22
N GLU A 827 -46.94 56.73 -65.00
CA GLU A 827 -48.12 56.92 -65.84
C GLU A 827 -48.69 58.33 -65.68
N LEU A 828 -48.79 58.84 -64.45
CA LEU A 828 -49.30 60.20 -64.21
C LEU A 828 -48.43 61.29 -64.82
N LYS A 829 -47.11 61.12 -64.88
CA LYS A 829 -46.21 62.04 -65.60
C LYS A 829 -46.54 62.21 -67.08
N THR A 830 -47.16 61.20 -67.71
CA THR A 830 -47.61 61.35 -69.11
C THR A 830 -48.77 62.34 -69.26
N TYR A 831 -49.40 62.72 -68.14
CA TYR A 831 -50.50 63.67 -68.04
C TYR A 831 -50.11 64.93 -67.24
N ASP A 832 -48.83 65.32 -67.19
CA ASP A 832 -48.35 66.53 -66.47
C ASP A 832 -49.05 67.85 -66.88
N CYS A 833 -49.73 67.87 -68.03
CA CYS A 833 -50.51 69.00 -68.54
C CYS A 833 -51.97 69.06 -68.06
N LEU A 834 -52.40 68.11 -67.22
CA LEU A 834 -53.78 67.95 -66.79
C LEU A 834 -54.14 68.99 -65.70
N ASN A 835 -54.49 70.19 -66.15
CA ASN A 835 -54.93 71.33 -65.34
C ASN A 835 -56.26 71.88 -65.88
N ARG A 836 -56.88 72.82 -65.14
CA ARG A 836 -58.17 73.42 -65.51
C ARG A 836 -58.18 73.93 -66.95
N LYS A 837 -57.14 74.67 -67.35
CA LYS A 837 -57.03 75.26 -68.69
C LYS A 837 -57.04 74.21 -69.80
N TRP A 838 -56.29 73.13 -69.62
CA TRP A 838 -56.22 72.06 -70.62
C TRP A 838 -57.58 71.36 -70.83
N ILE A 839 -58.33 71.13 -69.75
CA ILE A 839 -59.67 70.53 -69.82
C ILE A 839 -60.69 71.53 -70.38
N GLN A 840 -60.59 72.79 -70.00
CA GLN A 840 -61.42 73.86 -70.53
C GLN A 840 -61.23 74.06 -72.04
N ASP A 841 -59.99 74.08 -72.54
CA ASP A 841 -59.69 74.17 -73.99
C ASP A 841 -60.34 73.00 -74.76
N ARG A 842 -60.43 71.80 -74.15
CA ARG A 842 -61.12 70.64 -74.73
C ARG A 842 -62.63 70.79 -74.73
N CYS A 843 -63.21 71.33 -73.66
CA CYS A 843 -64.63 71.64 -73.58
C CYS A 843 -65.00 72.76 -74.57
N ASP A 844 -64.18 73.80 -74.69
CA ASP A 844 -64.37 74.91 -75.63
C ASP A 844 -64.32 74.43 -77.10
N GLY A 845 -63.51 73.41 -77.40
CA GLY A 845 -63.52 72.74 -78.70
C GLY A 845 -64.85 72.07 -79.07
N LEU A 846 -65.72 71.82 -78.08
CA LEU A 846 -67.05 71.22 -78.27
C LEU A 846 -68.17 72.27 -78.39
N LEU A 847 -67.86 73.58 -78.41
CA LEU A 847 -68.86 74.65 -78.53
C LEU A 847 -69.71 74.58 -79.82
N LEU A 848 -69.27 73.81 -80.83
CA LEU A 848 -70.00 73.55 -82.08
C LEU A 848 -70.85 72.26 -82.03
N THR A 849 -71.05 71.68 -80.85
CA THR A 849 -71.86 70.46 -80.67
C THR A 849 -73.33 70.67 -81.02
N SER A 850 -73.99 69.61 -81.46
CA SER A 850 -75.45 69.58 -81.66
C SER A 850 -76.24 69.35 -80.37
N ASP A 851 -75.56 69.06 -79.25
CA ASP A 851 -76.17 68.90 -77.93
C ASP A 851 -76.44 70.28 -77.28
N HIS A 852 -77.66 70.77 -77.46
CA HIS A 852 -78.08 72.08 -76.96
C HIS A 852 -78.19 72.10 -75.43
N GLN A 853 -78.47 70.96 -74.79
CA GLN A 853 -78.56 70.88 -73.33
C GLN A 853 -77.18 70.98 -72.69
N TRP A 854 -76.18 70.29 -73.25
CA TRP A 854 -74.80 70.38 -72.78
C TRP A 854 -74.24 71.81 -72.90
N LEU A 855 -74.53 72.51 -74.00
CA LEU A 855 -74.12 73.91 -74.19
C LEU A 855 -74.73 74.84 -73.14
N LEU A 856 -76.03 74.68 -72.83
CA LEU A 856 -76.70 75.45 -71.79
C LEU A 856 -76.07 75.16 -70.41
N ASP A 857 -75.85 73.89 -70.08
CA ASP A 857 -75.25 73.48 -68.82
C ASP A 857 -73.79 73.99 -68.68
N TYR A 858 -73.03 74.03 -69.78
CA TYR A 858 -71.66 74.57 -69.80
C TYR A 858 -71.61 76.09 -69.62
N ILE A 859 -72.57 76.83 -70.20
CA ILE A 859 -72.67 78.28 -70.01
C ILE A 859 -73.14 78.63 -68.59
N GLU A 860 -74.07 77.85 -68.03
CA GLU A 860 -74.63 78.07 -66.70
C GLU A 860 -73.65 77.71 -65.60
N ASN A 861 -72.95 76.57 -65.73
CA ASN A 861 -71.98 76.08 -64.75
C ASN A 861 -70.80 75.35 -65.42
N PRO A 862 -69.82 76.09 -65.94
CA PRO A 862 -68.68 75.50 -66.66
C PRO A 862 -67.86 74.57 -65.77
N THR A 863 -67.67 74.91 -64.48
CA THR A 863 -66.94 74.07 -63.53
C THR A 863 -67.58 72.70 -63.35
N LYS A 864 -68.91 72.59 -63.28
CA LYS A 864 -69.60 71.30 -63.17
C LYS A 864 -69.35 70.41 -64.38
N ILE A 865 -69.37 70.98 -65.59
CA ILE A 865 -69.09 70.24 -66.82
C ILE A 865 -67.61 69.86 -66.94
N ILE A 866 -66.69 70.76 -66.55
CA ILE A 866 -65.25 70.48 -66.48
C ILE A 866 -64.96 69.35 -65.48
N GLU A 867 -65.61 69.35 -64.31
CA GLU A 867 -65.52 68.26 -63.32
C GLU A 867 -66.03 66.93 -63.88
N GLN A 868 -67.16 66.96 -64.59
CA GLN A 868 -67.71 65.76 -65.24
C GLN A 868 -66.76 65.22 -66.32
N PHE A 869 -66.18 66.11 -67.13
CA PHE A 869 -65.22 65.75 -68.17
C PHE A 869 -63.93 65.18 -67.56
N PHE A 870 -63.41 65.81 -66.51
CA PHE A 870 -62.27 65.30 -65.74
C PHE A 870 -62.57 63.93 -65.13
N THR A 871 -63.74 63.75 -64.52
CA THR A 871 -64.12 62.47 -63.90
C THR A 871 -64.20 61.35 -64.92
N ALA A 872 -64.73 61.63 -66.12
CA ALA A 872 -64.77 60.67 -67.21
C ALA A 872 -63.36 60.33 -67.73
N LEU A 873 -62.51 61.35 -67.94
CA LEU A 873 -61.11 61.16 -68.36
C LEU A 873 -60.30 60.41 -67.30
N TRP A 874 -60.50 60.73 -66.02
CA TRP A 874 -59.87 60.07 -64.90
C TRP A 874 -60.23 58.59 -64.84
N GLY A 875 -61.49 58.23 -65.11
CA GLY A 875 -61.89 56.82 -65.20
C GLY A 875 -61.05 56.01 -66.19
N HIS A 876 -60.67 56.60 -67.33
CA HIS A 876 -59.78 55.95 -68.30
C HIS A 876 -58.32 55.88 -67.84
N ILE A 877 -57.83 56.92 -67.14
CA ILE A 877 -56.48 56.94 -66.58
C ILE A 877 -56.35 55.90 -65.46
N GLU A 878 -57.33 55.84 -64.56
CA GLU A 878 -57.42 54.88 -63.48
C GLU A 878 -57.47 53.45 -64.02
N GLU A 879 -58.33 53.16 -65.01
CA GLU A 879 -58.41 51.84 -65.65
C GLU A 879 -57.08 51.40 -66.30
N ALA A 880 -56.37 52.33 -66.97
CA ALA A 880 -55.08 52.05 -67.57
C ALA A 880 -53.97 51.77 -66.53
N ILE A 881 -54.01 52.47 -65.39
CA ILE A 881 -53.10 52.24 -64.26
C ILE A 881 -53.42 50.89 -63.59
N ASP A 882 -54.70 50.63 -63.31
CA ASP A 882 -55.17 49.38 -62.67
C ASP A 882 -54.81 48.15 -63.49
N GLN A 883 -54.91 48.23 -64.82
CA GLN A 883 -54.47 47.14 -65.70
C GLN A 883 -52.97 46.87 -65.55
N LYS A 884 -52.13 47.92 -65.54
CA LYS A 884 -50.67 47.78 -65.35
C LYS A 884 -50.31 47.25 -63.97
N LEU A 885 -51.00 47.69 -62.91
CA LEU A 885 -50.81 47.18 -61.55
C LEU A 885 -51.23 45.72 -61.42
N THR A 886 -52.28 45.30 -62.13
CA THR A 886 -52.74 43.91 -62.21
C THR A 886 -51.71 43.03 -62.94
N ASP A 887 -51.17 43.49 -64.07
CA ASP A 887 -50.12 42.78 -64.80
C ASP A 887 -48.85 42.64 -63.95
N GLN A 888 -48.49 43.69 -63.19
CA GLN A 888 -47.38 43.65 -62.24
C GLN A 888 -47.60 42.65 -61.12
N LYS A 889 -48.80 42.60 -60.53
CA LYS A 889 -49.14 41.58 -59.53
C LYS A 889 -49.00 40.17 -60.11
N GLY A 890 -49.45 39.97 -61.36
CA GLY A 890 -49.26 38.73 -62.10
C GLY A 890 -47.78 38.33 -62.24
N PHE A 891 -46.89 39.30 -62.50
CA PHE A 891 -45.45 39.08 -62.54
C PHE A 891 -44.88 38.58 -61.20
N TYR A 892 -45.21 39.21 -60.07
CA TYR A 892 -44.72 38.76 -58.76
C TYR A 892 -45.29 37.39 -58.35
N VAL A 893 -46.54 37.10 -58.68
CA VAL A 893 -47.15 35.77 -58.47
C VAL A 893 -46.44 34.70 -59.30
N ALA A 894 -46.05 35.01 -60.55
CA ALA A 894 -45.28 34.10 -61.39
C ALA A 894 -43.89 33.81 -60.80
N ARG A 895 -43.17 34.85 -60.35
CA ARG A 895 -41.85 34.71 -59.70
C ARG A 895 -41.92 33.89 -58.41
N LEU A 896 -42.98 34.06 -57.63
CA LEU A 896 -43.20 33.29 -56.41
C LEU A 896 -43.48 31.80 -56.71
N ASN A 897 -44.27 31.51 -57.74
CA ASN A 897 -44.49 30.13 -58.17
C ASN A 897 -43.21 29.48 -58.70
N GLU A 898 -42.40 30.23 -59.43
CA GLU A 898 -41.09 29.81 -59.90
C GLU A 898 -40.13 29.48 -58.74
N PHE A 899 -40.10 30.33 -57.69
CA PHE A 899 -39.36 30.06 -56.47
C PHE A 899 -39.72 28.70 -55.87
N PHE A 900 -41.01 28.44 -55.64
CA PHE A 900 -41.45 27.16 -55.07
C PHE A 900 -41.24 25.97 -56.02
N PHE A 901 -41.27 26.19 -57.32
CA PHE A 901 -40.92 25.16 -58.31
C PHE A 901 -39.45 24.75 -58.21
N CYS A 902 -38.55 25.72 -58.00
CA CYS A 902 -37.14 25.47 -57.70
C CYS A 902 -36.94 24.72 -56.37
N ILE A 903 -37.63 25.14 -55.30
CA ILE A 903 -37.59 24.46 -53.98
C ILE A 903 -38.05 23.00 -54.08
N GLN A 904 -39.12 22.73 -54.83
CA GLN A 904 -39.59 21.36 -55.06
C GLN A 904 -38.54 20.51 -55.78
N GLY A 905 -37.82 21.09 -56.75
CA GLY A 905 -36.74 20.40 -57.46
C GLY A 905 -35.54 20.07 -56.57
N MET A 906 -35.19 20.98 -55.65
CA MET A 906 -34.20 20.70 -54.62
C MET A 906 -34.63 19.54 -53.72
N LEU A 907 -35.90 19.51 -53.29
CA LEU A 907 -36.40 18.47 -52.41
C LEU A 907 -36.39 17.09 -53.09
N GLU A 908 -36.79 17.02 -54.36
CA GLU A 908 -36.74 15.80 -55.17
C GLU A 908 -35.29 15.31 -55.34
N THR A 909 -34.35 16.23 -55.58
CA THR A 909 -32.91 15.91 -55.70
C THR A 909 -32.33 15.42 -54.37
N ALA A 910 -32.62 16.10 -53.26
CA ALA A 910 -32.18 15.70 -51.92
C ALA A 910 -32.74 14.33 -51.51
N SER A 911 -33.99 14.02 -51.89
CA SER A 911 -34.63 12.74 -51.60
C SER A 911 -34.03 11.57 -52.41
N LYS A 912 -33.63 11.80 -53.67
CA LYS A 912 -33.01 10.78 -54.54
C LYS A 912 -31.60 10.37 -54.08
N LEU A 913 -30.88 11.27 -53.43
CA LEU A 913 -29.55 11.00 -52.88
C LEU A 913 -29.57 10.20 -51.56
N GLY A 914 -30.76 9.91 -51.01
CA GLY A 914 -30.94 9.11 -49.78
C GLY A 914 -30.60 9.87 -48.50
N ALA A 915 -30.65 9.17 -47.35
CA ALA A 915 -30.41 9.75 -46.02
C ALA A 915 -29.08 10.53 -45.94
N ALA A 916 -28.06 10.06 -46.67
CA ALA A 916 -26.73 10.65 -46.76
C ALA A 916 -26.65 12.01 -47.48
N ALA A 917 -27.74 12.55 -48.03
CA ALA A 917 -27.76 13.94 -48.56
C ALA A 917 -28.71 14.85 -47.81
N THR A 918 -29.33 14.32 -46.75
CA THR A 918 -30.24 15.10 -45.91
C THR A 918 -29.49 15.82 -44.79
N PHE A 919 -28.40 15.23 -44.29
CA PHE A 919 -27.59 15.78 -43.22
C PHE A 919 -26.34 16.47 -43.74
N VAL A 920 -26.06 17.61 -43.14
CA VAL A 920 -24.91 18.48 -43.46
C VAL A 920 -23.54 17.78 -43.39
N ASN A 921 -23.39 16.82 -42.48
CA ASN A 921 -22.13 16.11 -42.26
C ASN A 921 -21.79 15.16 -43.40
N ASP A 922 -22.81 14.65 -44.05
CA ASP A 922 -22.66 13.76 -45.17
C ASP A 922 -22.39 14.59 -46.44
N VAL A 923 -23.00 15.76 -46.60
CA VAL A 923 -22.86 16.58 -47.82
C VAL A 923 -21.50 17.30 -47.94
N PHE A 924 -20.88 17.71 -46.83
CA PHE A 924 -19.62 18.46 -46.82
C PHE A 924 -18.45 17.70 -46.17
N LEU A 925 -17.32 17.64 -46.88
CA LEU A 925 -16.03 17.15 -46.40
C LEU A 925 -15.21 18.31 -45.80
N SER A 926 -14.56 18.08 -44.65
CA SER A 926 -13.59 19.01 -44.05
C SER A 926 -12.17 18.43 -44.13
N GLU A 927 -11.16 19.28 -44.35
CA GLU A 927 -9.75 18.84 -44.41
C GLU A 927 -9.11 18.58 -43.03
N GLU A 928 -9.75 18.99 -41.93
CA GLU A 928 -9.24 18.79 -40.57
C GLU A 928 -9.77 17.50 -39.91
N THR A 929 -8.85 16.71 -39.35
CA THR A 929 -9.09 15.46 -38.60
C THR A 929 -9.16 15.66 -37.08
N ASN A 930 -9.07 16.90 -36.59
CA ASN A 930 -8.96 17.16 -35.15
C ASN A 930 -10.34 17.16 -34.47
N ILE A 931 -10.61 16.11 -33.70
CA ILE A 931 -11.91 15.78 -33.08
C ILE A 931 -12.32 16.78 -31.97
N LEU A 932 -11.40 17.62 -31.50
CA LEU A 932 -11.66 18.56 -30.39
C LEU A 932 -12.48 19.80 -30.77
N ASP A 933 -12.71 20.07 -32.06
CA ASP A 933 -13.44 21.27 -32.54
C ASP A 933 -14.70 20.90 -33.36
N VAL A 934 -15.27 19.71 -33.09
CA VAL A 934 -16.34 19.08 -33.89
C VAL A 934 -17.64 19.89 -33.89
N ASN A 935 -18.00 20.54 -32.77
CA ASN A 935 -19.19 21.40 -32.73
C ASN A 935 -19.07 22.62 -33.65
N LYS A 936 -17.88 23.23 -33.71
CA LYS A 936 -17.61 24.37 -34.61
C LYS A 936 -17.56 23.93 -36.06
N ASN A 937 -16.97 22.77 -36.35
CA ASN A 937 -16.97 22.16 -37.69
C ASN A 937 -18.40 21.88 -38.17
N LEU A 938 -19.25 21.29 -37.31
CA LEU A 938 -20.65 21.03 -37.64
C LEU A 938 -21.43 22.31 -37.97
N ILE A 939 -21.33 23.34 -37.12
CA ILE A 939 -21.97 24.65 -37.35
C ILE A 939 -21.48 25.27 -38.68
N ASN A 940 -20.19 25.17 -38.97
CA ASN A 940 -19.65 25.69 -40.22
C ASN A 940 -20.16 24.93 -41.44
N LYS A 941 -20.26 23.60 -41.38
CA LYS A 941 -20.92 22.83 -42.44
C LYS A 941 -22.38 23.28 -42.60
N GLN A 942 -23.11 23.56 -41.51
CA GLN A 942 -24.51 24.01 -41.59
C GLN A 942 -24.63 25.37 -42.28
N ARG A 943 -23.65 26.26 -42.07
CA ARG A 943 -23.52 27.51 -42.82
C ARG A 943 -23.14 27.27 -44.29
N CYS A 944 -22.32 26.27 -44.59
CA CYS A 944 -22.05 25.86 -45.97
C CYS A 944 -23.33 25.38 -46.67
N MET A 945 -24.21 24.64 -45.98
CA MET A 945 -25.50 24.21 -46.53
C MET A 945 -26.42 25.40 -46.83
N ALA A 946 -26.49 26.39 -45.92
CA ALA A 946 -27.20 27.64 -46.17
C ALA A 946 -26.61 28.40 -47.38
N SER A 947 -25.28 28.42 -47.51
CA SER A 947 -24.59 29.03 -48.65
C SER A 947 -24.88 28.30 -49.96
N LEU A 948 -24.90 26.96 -49.96
CA LEU A 948 -25.25 26.14 -51.13
C LEU A 948 -26.68 26.41 -51.60
N PHE A 949 -27.63 26.47 -50.66
CA PHE A 949 -29.02 26.84 -50.94
C PHE A 949 -29.10 28.19 -51.66
N MET A 950 -28.37 29.20 -51.19
CA MET A 950 -28.34 30.53 -51.81
C MET A 950 -27.67 30.52 -53.19
N LYS A 951 -26.52 29.86 -53.30
CA LYS A 951 -25.74 29.81 -54.54
C LYS A 951 -26.51 29.19 -55.70
N TYR A 952 -27.41 28.24 -55.41
CA TYR A 952 -28.32 27.71 -56.42
C TYR A 952 -29.23 28.79 -57.04
N PHE A 953 -29.67 29.76 -56.24
CA PHE A 953 -30.55 30.83 -56.72
C PHE A 953 -29.80 31.99 -57.40
N THR A 954 -28.55 32.24 -57.03
CA THR A 954 -27.85 33.49 -57.38
C THR A 954 -26.65 33.32 -58.31
N VAL A 955 -26.17 32.09 -58.56
CA VAL A 955 -24.93 31.87 -59.34
C VAL A 955 -25.15 30.97 -60.55
N ASN A 956 -24.38 31.20 -61.60
CA ASN A 956 -24.43 30.45 -62.85
C ASN A 956 -23.90 29.01 -62.76
N ASP A 957 -23.10 28.68 -61.73
CA ASP A 957 -22.61 27.33 -61.45
C ASP A 957 -22.50 27.09 -59.94
N ILE A 958 -22.63 25.84 -59.52
CA ILE A 958 -22.53 25.46 -58.11
C ILE A 958 -21.05 25.41 -57.71
N PRO A 959 -20.60 26.08 -56.63
CA PRO A 959 -19.22 25.98 -56.19
C PRO A 959 -18.94 24.61 -55.53
N ILE A 960 -17.79 24.02 -55.85
CA ILE A 960 -17.34 22.76 -55.23
C ILE A 960 -16.81 22.95 -53.80
N SER A 961 -16.45 24.18 -53.43
CA SER A 961 -15.83 24.50 -52.15
C SER A 961 -16.34 25.81 -51.56
N PHE A 962 -16.44 25.84 -50.24
CA PHE A 962 -17.03 26.91 -49.44
C PHE A 962 -16.07 27.30 -48.32
N CYS A 963 -15.85 28.61 -48.12
CA CYS A 963 -15.03 29.13 -47.03
C CYS A 963 -15.92 29.70 -45.92
N VAL A 964 -15.77 29.19 -44.69
CA VAL A 964 -16.47 29.67 -43.50
C VAL A 964 -15.46 29.83 -42.37
N ASP A 965 -15.41 31.00 -41.75
CA ASP A 965 -14.48 31.35 -40.67
C ASP A 965 -13.00 31.03 -40.99
N GLY A 966 -12.59 31.24 -42.25
CA GLY A 966 -11.22 30.99 -42.73
C GLY A 966 -10.89 29.52 -43.02
N LYS A 967 -11.87 28.60 -42.89
CA LYS A 967 -11.70 27.17 -43.17
C LYS A 967 -12.46 26.75 -44.43
N MET A 968 -11.87 25.82 -45.19
CA MET A 968 -12.41 25.32 -46.45
C MET A 968 -13.20 24.02 -46.25
N TYR A 969 -14.39 23.96 -46.84
CA TYR A 969 -15.28 22.81 -46.85
C TYR A 969 -15.59 22.44 -48.29
N ARG A 970 -15.44 21.16 -48.65
CA ARG A 970 -15.66 20.67 -50.02
C ARG A 970 -16.99 19.92 -50.10
N LEU A 971 -17.80 20.25 -51.09
CA LEU A 971 -19.01 19.51 -51.42
C LEU A 971 -18.61 18.14 -51.96
N ARG A 972 -19.22 17.06 -51.45
CA ARG A 972 -18.96 15.72 -52.01
C ARG A 972 -19.34 15.67 -53.48
N ASN A 973 -18.63 14.84 -54.26
CA ASN A 973 -18.81 14.77 -55.71
C ASN A 973 -20.24 14.35 -56.10
N ASP A 974 -20.86 13.41 -55.38
CA ASP A 974 -22.23 12.96 -55.60
C ASP A 974 -23.26 14.09 -55.41
N ALA A 975 -23.11 14.87 -54.33
CA ALA A 975 -23.95 16.03 -54.07
C ALA A 975 -23.69 17.15 -55.10
N PHE A 976 -22.42 17.41 -55.42
CA PHE A 976 -22.02 18.41 -56.41
C PHE A 976 -22.66 18.13 -57.79
N ASP A 977 -22.53 16.90 -58.30
CA ASP A 977 -23.09 16.51 -59.58
C ASP A 977 -24.62 16.63 -59.59
N ALA A 978 -25.27 16.25 -58.49
CA ALA A 978 -26.73 16.34 -58.35
C ALA A 978 -27.25 17.79 -58.33
N PHE A 979 -26.64 18.68 -57.55
CA PHE A 979 -27.02 20.10 -57.53
C PHE A 979 -26.71 20.80 -58.85
N ARG A 980 -25.63 20.43 -59.54
CA ARG A 980 -25.30 20.95 -60.86
C ARG A 980 -26.31 20.51 -61.93
N LEU A 981 -26.70 19.24 -61.92
CA LEU A 981 -27.74 18.72 -62.79
C LEU A 981 -29.09 19.39 -62.51
N LEU A 982 -29.43 19.61 -61.24
CA LEU A 982 -30.63 20.34 -60.85
C LEU A 982 -30.63 21.78 -61.38
N LEU A 983 -29.49 22.48 -61.29
CA LEU A 983 -29.36 23.84 -61.83
C LEU A 983 -29.56 23.88 -63.36
N GLN A 984 -29.14 22.84 -64.08
CA GLN A 984 -29.40 22.69 -65.51
C GLN A 984 -30.88 22.42 -65.82
N GLN A 985 -31.56 21.63 -64.98
CA GLN A 985 -32.95 21.23 -65.21
C GLN A 985 -33.97 22.29 -64.78
N ARG A 986 -33.69 23.02 -63.68
CA ARG A 986 -34.59 24.01 -63.09
C ARG A 986 -33.81 25.27 -62.76
N ARG A 987 -33.39 25.99 -63.80
CA ARG A 987 -32.63 27.22 -63.65
C ARG A 987 -33.56 28.38 -63.21
N PRO A 988 -33.24 29.10 -62.13
CA PRO A 988 -33.93 30.34 -61.77
C PRO A 988 -33.78 31.41 -62.87
N SER A 989 -34.83 32.19 -63.08
CA SER A 989 -34.80 33.38 -63.93
C SER A 989 -33.93 34.47 -63.32
N GLN A 990 -33.41 35.36 -64.17
CA GLN A 990 -32.55 36.46 -63.73
C GLN A 990 -33.31 37.38 -62.77
N GLU A 991 -34.60 37.60 -63.02
CA GLU A 991 -35.47 38.40 -62.16
C GLU A 991 -35.65 37.77 -60.78
N LEU A 992 -35.84 36.44 -60.71
CA LEU A 992 -35.93 35.73 -59.44
C LEU A 992 -34.58 35.75 -58.69
N SER A 993 -33.46 35.57 -59.40
CA SER A 993 -32.12 35.68 -58.84
C SER A 993 -31.89 37.04 -58.20
N THR A 994 -32.23 38.14 -58.88
CA THR A 994 -32.08 39.50 -58.34
C THR A 994 -32.95 39.72 -57.10
N MET A 995 -34.20 39.24 -57.09
CA MET A 995 -35.08 39.34 -55.90
C MET A 995 -34.50 38.58 -54.70
N ILE A 996 -33.90 37.41 -54.93
CA ILE A 996 -33.30 36.60 -53.86
C ILE A 996 -31.96 37.21 -53.40
N GLU A 997 -31.15 37.76 -54.29
CA GLU A 997 -29.91 38.48 -53.95
C GLU A 997 -30.17 39.69 -53.05
N GLN A 998 -31.26 40.42 -53.28
CA GLN A 998 -31.69 41.53 -52.43
C GLN A 998 -32.15 41.07 -51.02
N THR A 999 -32.37 39.77 -50.84
CA THR A 999 -32.63 39.13 -49.53
C THR A 999 -31.39 38.54 -48.84
N SER A 1000 -30.21 38.70 -49.46
CA SER A 1000 -28.98 39.14 -48.79
C SER A 1000 -28.73 38.77 -47.33
N GLU A 1001 -29.19 39.69 -46.50
CA GLU A 1001 -28.88 39.80 -45.09
C GLU A 1001 -29.61 38.75 -44.25
N ILE A 1002 -30.62 38.09 -44.81
CA ILE A 1002 -31.50 37.14 -44.10
C ILE A 1002 -30.78 35.80 -43.87
N TYR A 1003 -29.88 35.41 -44.76
CA TYR A 1003 -29.27 34.08 -44.77
C TYR A 1003 -27.86 34.04 -44.17
N ASN A 1004 -27.15 35.17 -44.08
CA ASN A 1004 -25.79 35.22 -43.51
C ASN A 1004 -25.70 34.77 -42.04
N VAL A 1005 -26.85 34.67 -41.35
CA VAL A 1005 -26.97 34.25 -39.95
C VAL A 1005 -27.61 32.86 -39.80
N SER A 1006 -28.04 32.22 -40.89
CA SER A 1006 -28.81 30.96 -40.85
C SER A 1006 -27.92 29.71 -40.94
N SER A 1007 -28.26 28.68 -40.18
CA SER A 1007 -27.61 27.37 -40.20
C SER A 1007 -28.63 26.30 -40.62
N ILE A 1008 -28.35 25.55 -41.70
CA ILE A 1008 -29.24 24.46 -42.16
C ILE A 1008 -28.60 23.12 -41.81
N GLY A 1009 -29.19 22.40 -40.85
CA GLY A 1009 -28.75 21.08 -40.40
C GLY A 1009 -29.31 19.94 -41.24
N ASN A 1010 -30.61 20.02 -41.55
CA ASN A 1010 -31.32 19.08 -42.40
C ASN A 1010 -32.02 19.80 -43.56
N LEU A 1011 -31.49 19.61 -44.77
CA LEU A 1011 -32.00 20.29 -45.97
C LEU A 1011 -33.44 19.87 -46.30
N VAL A 1012 -33.80 18.60 -46.07
CA VAL A 1012 -35.14 18.08 -46.40
C VAL A 1012 -36.20 18.72 -45.51
N ILE A 1013 -35.97 18.81 -44.20
CA ILE A 1013 -36.91 19.44 -43.26
C ILE A 1013 -37.08 20.93 -43.58
N PHE A 1014 -35.96 21.62 -43.85
CA PHE A 1014 -35.96 23.02 -44.25
C PHE A 1014 -36.82 23.25 -45.51
N LEU A 1015 -36.59 22.47 -46.58
CA LEU A 1015 -37.31 22.60 -47.86
C LEU A 1015 -38.80 22.20 -47.73
N GLN A 1016 -39.12 21.14 -46.99
CA GLN A 1016 -40.50 20.74 -46.72
C GLN A 1016 -41.27 21.83 -45.98
N THR A 1017 -40.64 22.46 -44.99
CA THR A 1017 -41.23 23.56 -44.22
C THR A 1017 -41.47 24.79 -45.10
N LEU A 1018 -40.52 25.12 -45.97
CA LEU A 1018 -40.72 26.17 -46.98
C LEU A 1018 -41.91 25.84 -47.90
N LEU A 1019 -42.00 24.62 -48.43
CA LEU A 1019 -43.10 24.22 -49.32
C LEU A 1019 -44.46 24.29 -48.64
N ARG A 1020 -44.56 23.93 -47.35
CA ARG A 1020 -45.81 24.07 -46.57
C ARG A 1020 -46.29 25.53 -46.50
N SER A 1021 -45.38 26.50 -46.60
CA SER A 1021 -45.72 27.93 -46.56
C SER A 1021 -46.23 28.50 -47.90
N LYS A 1022 -46.18 27.74 -48.99
CA LYS A 1022 -46.53 28.17 -50.35
C LYS A 1022 -47.93 28.77 -50.45
N GLU A 1023 -48.94 28.06 -49.96
CA GLU A 1023 -50.34 28.49 -50.07
C GLU A 1023 -50.60 29.77 -49.27
N THR A 1024 -49.99 29.89 -48.09
CA THR A 1024 -50.06 31.11 -47.27
C THR A 1024 -49.44 32.30 -48.00
N PHE A 1025 -48.29 32.11 -48.63
CA PHE A 1025 -47.61 33.13 -49.43
C PHE A 1025 -48.44 33.61 -50.61
N LEU A 1026 -48.98 32.68 -51.40
CA LEU A 1026 -49.82 32.99 -52.54
C LEU A 1026 -51.09 33.71 -52.08
N THR A 1027 -51.69 33.27 -50.98
CA THR A 1027 -52.88 33.92 -50.40
C THR A 1027 -52.58 35.35 -49.99
N ASP A 1028 -51.46 35.60 -49.30
CA ASP A 1028 -51.09 36.95 -48.85
C ASP A 1028 -50.78 37.89 -50.02
N LEU A 1029 -50.03 37.43 -51.04
CA LEU A 1029 -49.76 38.23 -52.22
C LEU A 1029 -51.02 38.49 -53.05
N ASN A 1030 -51.94 37.51 -53.13
CA ASN A 1030 -53.22 37.68 -53.81
C ASN A 1030 -54.16 38.63 -53.05
N ARG A 1031 -54.03 38.74 -51.71
CA ARG A 1031 -54.77 39.71 -50.89
C ARG A 1031 -54.28 41.15 -51.08
N CYS A 1032 -53.04 41.35 -51.51
CA CYS A 1032 -52.56 42.69 -51.84
C CYS A 1032 -53.42 43.27 -52.96
N LYS A 1033 -54.03 44.43 -52.70
CA LYS A 1033 -54.81 45.13 -53.70
C LYS A 1033 -53.89 45.71 -54.78
N SER A 1034 -54.34 45.67 -56.03
CA SER A 1034 -53.58 46.08 -57.22
C SER A 1034 -54.35 47.11 -58.02
N ASP A 1035 -55.01 48.02 -57.31
CA ASP A 1035 -55.78 49.13 -57.87
C ASP A 1035 -55.21 50.45 -57.35
N PHE A 1036 -55.39 51.51 -58.13
CA PHE A 1036 -54.91 52.84 -57.89
C PHE A 1036 -55.36 53.34 -56.52
N LYS A 1037 -56.65 53.17 -56.20
CA LYS A 1037 -57.26 53.65 -54.96
C LYS A 1037 -56.57 53.14 -53.69
N ASN A 1038 -56.05 51.91 -53.72
CA ASN A 1038 -55.39 51.30 -52.56
C ASN A 1038 -53.86 51.43 -52.59
N MET A 1039 -53.26 51.77 -53.73
CA MET A 1039 -51.81 51.91 -53.88
C MET A 1039 -51.33 53.38 -53.92
N ASP A 1040 -52.24 54.31 -54.20
CA ASP A 1040 -51.99 55.75 -54.09
C ASP A 1040 -51.84 56.16 -52.62
N SER A 1041 -50.74 56.84 -52.31
CA SER A 1041 -50.43 57.33 -50.95
C SER A 1041 -50.56 58.84 -50.81
N GLN A 1042 -50.94 59.55 -51.87
CA GLN A 1042 -50.89 61.02 -51.94
C GLN A 1042 -52.24 61.69 -52.21
N GLU A 1043 -53.37 60.97 -52.10
CA GLU A 1043 -54.72 61.49 -52.43
C GLU A 1043 -54.73 62.17 -53.81
N THR A 1044 -54.04 61.55 -54.77
CA THR A 1044 -53.64 62.17 -56.03
C THR A 1044 -54.86 62.56 -56.88
N TYR A 1045 -55.93 61.75 -56.85
CA TYR A 1045 -57.21 62.09 -57.49
C TYR A 1045 -57.81 63.39 -56.93
N VAL A 1046 -57.84 63.53 -55.60
CA VAL A 1046 -58.43 64.71 -54.93
C VAL A 1046 -57.61 65.95 -55.25
N ASN A 1047 -56.28 65.84 -55.18
CA ASN A 1047 -55.36 66.93 -55.49
C ASN A 1047 -55.47 67.39 -56.95
N LEU A 1048 -55.61 66.47 -57.91
CA LEU A 1048 -55.82 66.80 -59.32
C LEU A 1048 -57.23 67.37 -59.56
N LEU A 1049 -58.25 66.83 -58.90
CA LEU A 1049 -59.62 67.35 -58.98
C LEU A 1049 -59.71 68.79 -58.48
N ASP A 1050 -59.06 69.12 -57.37
CA ASP A 1050 -59.03 70.48 -56.83
C ASP A 1050 -58.30 71.46 -57.78
N LYS A 1051 -57.20 71.05 -58.41
CA LYS A 1051 -56.55 71.84 -59.48
C LYS A 1051 -57.48 72.08 -60.68
N VAL A 1052 -58.30 71.09 -61.04
CA VAL A 1052 -59.26 71.23 -62.14
C VAL A 1052 -60.44 72.14 -61.77
N ARG A 1053 -60.91 72.07 -60.52
CA ARG A 1053 -61.96 72.94 -59.98
C ARG A 1053 -61.59 74.41 -60.02
N GLY A 1054 -60.31 74.74 -59.88
CA GLY A 1054 -59.83 76.12 -59.81
C GLY A 1054 -60.32 76.82 -58.54
N CYS A 1055 -60.38 78.15 -58.55
CA CYS A 1055 -60.79 78.93 -57.39
C CYS A 1055 -62.31 78.82 -57.14
N GLN A 1056 -62.71 78.44 -55.92
CA GLN A 1056 -64.12 78.34 -55.53
C GLN A 1056 -64.79 79.68 -55.17
N ASP A 1057 -64.04 80.78 -55.16
CA ASP A 1057 -64.60 82.10 -54.86
C ASP A 1057 -65.51 82.60 -55.98
N LEU A 1058 -66.56 83.33 -55.63
CA LEU A 1058 -67.43 83.96 -56.60
C LEU A 1058 -66.76 85.21 -57.19
N CYS A 1059 -66.73 85.30 -58.52
CA CYS A 1059 -66.28 86.48 -59.25
C CYS A 1059 -67.05 87.72 -58.75
N PRO A 1060 -66.36 88.77 -58.25
CA PRO A 1060 -67.00 89.97 -57.73
C PRO A 1060 -67.91 90.68 -58.75
N CYS A 1061 -67.63 90.49 -60.05
CA CYS A 1061 -68.29 91.17 -61.16
C CYS A 1061 -69.65 90.54 -61.51
N CYS A 1062 -69.73 89.21 -61.58
CA CYS A 1062 -70.89 88.49 -62.09
C CYS A 1062 -71.51 87.48 -61.11
N ARG A 1063 -70.90 87.32 -59.92
CA ARG A 1063 -71.25 86.31 -58.92
C ARG A 1063 -71.28 84.86 -59.44
N ARG A 1064 -70.61 84.59 -60.55
CA ARG A 1064 -70.33 83.22 -61.02
C ARG A 1064 -69.05 82.70 -60.34
N PRO A 1065 -68.86 81.37 -60.16
CA PRO A 1065 -67.60 80.81 -59.68
C PRO A 1065 -66.40 81.34 -60.48
N CYS A 1066 -65.25 81.52 -59.83
CA CYS A 1066 -64.06 82.00 -60.51
C CYS A 1066 -63.57 80.96 -61.53
N ASP A 1067 -63.50 81.36 -62.79
CA ASP A 1067 -63.12 80.46 -63.87
C ASP A 1067 -61.60 80.32 -64.04
N VAL A 1068 -60.81 81.00 -63.20
CA VAL A 1068 -59.35 81.07 -63.29
C VAL A 1068 -58.73 80.19 -62.20
N ASP A 1069 -57.75 79.39 -62.61
CA ASP A 1069 -56.88 78.68 -61.68
C ASP A 1069 -55.90 79.66 -61.06
N HIS A 1070 -55.92 79.76 -59.72
CA HIS A 1070 -55.00 80.61 -58.95
C HIS A 1070 -53.92 79.79 -58.22
N THR A 1071 -53.91 78.45 -58.41
CA THR A 1071 -53.04 77.51 -57.70
C THR A 1071 -51.78 77.11 -58.44
#